data_AF-A0A538KCG0-F1
#
_entry.id   AF-A0A538KCG0-F1
#
_cell.length_a   1.000
_cell.length_b   1.000
_cell.length_c   1.000
_cell.angle_alpha   90.00
_cell.angle_beta   90.00
_cell.angle_gamma   90.00
#
_symmetry.space_group_name_H-M   'P 1'
#
loop_
_entity.id
_entity.type
_entity.pdbx_description
1 polymer ?
#
loop_
_entity_poly.entity_id
_entity_poly.type
_entity_poly.pdbx_seq_one_letter_code
_entity_poly.pdbx_strand_id
1 'polypeptide(L)'
;MPGILRIALVLTVVSLSAGPASGVAAANTILVDGSDVADDADGCGGGAGAVSDPCNTIQAGVAAASAGDTVRVAAGGYAGPITISKPSLRLIGPQSGTAGYDRPYSPTTTTEAVVDCPVGGNSTCVETAAEDVTVAGLALTDPDGGTMLHVGAPGATLRDDLVGPGNPAVVVEADGAVVVSNAFYGSLSGDRVFGGVWSRVPVADLVVGSNLFDSMMGPAVLVDGASQGVSVVDNAALNGGDLGGGSLTVGNATDVELSGNVVEQSFYGLLVFGIHHGTIADNVVTGASTGLTVRPSFAEPPERSGDLLIDGNDLSGNGWIREAGTFGEIKIAPGALDGPVTVARNRIAGSPVDTDSYGLYNGDASHTVEAVDNWWGCNEGPSGARCDPVAGAVDVPSWLVLGLAASNASPGGPGAVEITARLGRNSDGLPVDGLPDVPVSFRDGSGPGAFVDPPTLLTAGEAHATFVSDEFGQAWAAAIVDREIVNLAMDFGKNPNPPPSSRPPVPGSIIPRLPALPAPSAGPSTAVIQATLRATVDRIAKDLRTLTFRTLRHRGGFAVPTIVVPATGRLVAELRLKSHGSTVKLARGTGIVQAGSELHLTAKTTRRGRTFMRRASRPVTATLFLGLEMAGGTTVHESSPVRMRAAASPRRGPHAG
;
A
#
# COMPACT_ATOMS: atom_id res chain seq x y z
N MET A 1 -10.16 5.39 8.20
CA MET A 1 -9.38 5.87 7.06
C MET A 1 -10.29 6.80 6.27
N PRO A 2 -10.07 8.11 6.24
CA PRO A 2 -10.62 8.96 5.20
C PRO A 2 -9.44 9.34 4.30
N GLY A 3 -9.07 8.45 3.38
CA GLY A 3 -8.27 8.82 2.23
C GLY A 3 -9.22 9.48 1.26
N ILE A 4 -9.04 10.77 1.04
CA ILE A 4 -9.80 11.54 0.06
C ILE A 4 -9.54 10.89 -1.29
N LEU A 5 -10.57 10.20 -1.80
CA LEU A 5 -10.70 9.74 -3.17
C LEU A 5 -10.60 10.99 -4.07
N ARG A 6 -9.38 11.37 -4.44
CA ARG A 6 -9.16 12.30 -5.55
C ARG A 6 -9.29 11.45 -6.81
N ILE A 7 -10.52 11.32 -7.29
CA ILE A 7 -10.78 10.91 -8.68
C ILE A 7 -10.08 11.97 -9.52
N ALA A 8 -8.92 11.64 -10.08
CA ALA A 8 -8.48 12.32 -11.29
C ALA A 8 -9.55 11.98 -12.33
N LEU A 9 -10.44 12.93 -12.57
CA LEU A 9 -11.35 12.84 -13.70
C LEU A 9 -10.46 12.92 -14.94
N VAL A 10 -9.97 11.78 -15.42
CA VAL A 10 -9.43 11.64 -16.77
C VAL A 10 -10.62 11.86 -17.69
N LEU A 11 -10.93 13.13 -17.92
CA LEU A 11 -11.87 13.58 -18.93
C LEU A 11 -11.11 13.51 -20.25
N THR A 12 -10.86 12.31 -20.76
CA THR A 12 -10.53 12.14 -22.17
C THR A 12 -11.75 12.64 -22.94
N VAL A 13 -11.64 13.86 -23.48
CA VAL A 13 -12.55 14.34 -24.52
C VAL A 13 -12.27 13.46 -25.73
N VAL A 14 -12.93 12.30 -25.77
CA VAL A 14 -13.08 11.53 -27.00
C VAL A 14 -13.84 12.45 -27.94
N SER A 15 -13.09 13.07 -28.84
CA SER A 15 -13.66 13.83 -29.93
C SER A 15 -14.36 12.82 -30.84
N LEU A 16 -15.64 12.56 -30.60
CA LEU A 16 -16.51 11.84 -31.53
C LEU A 16 -16.51 12.66 -32.83
N SER A 17 -15.63 12.32 -33.77
CA SER A 17 -15.85 12.68 -35.17
C SER A 17 -17.12 11.96 -35.59
N ALA A 18 -18.22 12.70 -35.67
CA ALA A 18 -19.50 12.21 -36.17
C ALA A 18 -19.33 11.79 -37.64
N GLY A 19 -18.93 10.53 -37.85
CA GLY A 19 -19.12 9.85 -39.11
C GLY A 19 -20.61 9.77 -39.43
N PRO A 20 -20.99 9.64 -40.72
CA PRO A 20 -22.39 9.63 -41.11
C PRO A 20 -23.14 8.51 -40.37
N ALA A 21 -24.15 8.91 -39.59
CA ALA A 21 -25.02 8.03 -38.83
C ALA A 21 -25.76 7.08 -39.78
N SER A 22 -25.20 5.90 -39.98
CA SER A 22 -25.94 4.75 -40.50
C SER A 22 -26.93 4.35 -39.41
N GLY A 23 -28.22 4.28 -39.74
CA GLY A 23 -29.30 4.14 -38.77
C GLY A 23 -29.10 2.96 -37.82
N VAL A 24 -28.68 3.24 -36.59
CA VAL A 24 -28.60 2.27 -35.51
C VAL A 24 -30.03 2.04 -35.03
N ALA A 25 -30.54 0.83 -35.24
CA ALA A 25 -31.79 0.40 -34.62
C ALA A 25 -31.69 0.60 -33.09
N ALA A 26 -32.80 0.90 -32.42
CA ALA A 26 -32.79 1.07 -30.97
C ALA A 26 -32.23 -0.20 -30.29
N ALA A 27 -31.18 -0.05 -29.49
CA ALA A 27 -30.54 -1.13 -28.75
C ALA A 27 -31.56 -1.86 -27.87
N ASN A 28 -31.70 -3.17 -28.07
CA ASN A 28 -32.56 -4.03 -27.27
C ASN A 28 -31.83 -4.50 -26.01
N THR A 29 -32.61 -4.96 -25.03
CA THR A 29 -32.07 -5.66 -23.86
C THR A 29 -32.47 -7.12 -23.90
N ILE A 30 -31.47 -8.01 -23.91
CA ILE A 30 -31.61 -9.45 -23.78
C ILE A 30 -31.42 -9.80 -22.30
N LEU A 31 -32.35 -10.58 -21.72
CA LEU A 31 -32.28 -11.01 -20.33
C LEU A 31 -31.65 -12.38 -20.22
N VAL A 32 -30.76 -12.56 -19.25
CA VAL A 32 -30.17 -13.85 -18.88
C VAL A 32 -30.45 -14.12 -17.40
N ASP A 33 -31.01 -15.30 -17.09
CA ASP A 33 -31.30 -15.75 -15.73
C ASP A 33 -31.07 -17.27 -15.64
N GLY A 34 -29.98 -17.67 -14.96
CA GLY A 34 -29.61 -19.08 -14.81
C GLY A 34 -30.56 -19.90 -13.93
N SER A 35 -31.57 -19.29 -13.33
CA SER A 35 -32.66 -19.99 -12.64
C SER A 35 -33.78 -20.42 -13.58
N ASP A 36 -33.76 -19.97 -14.83
CA ASP A 36 -34.70 -20.45 -15.84
C ASP A 36 -34.40 -21.91 -16.20
N VAL A 37 -35.48 -22.69 -16.23
CA VAL A 37 -35.47 -24.13 -16.54
C VAL A 37 -35.85 -24.42 -17.98
N ALA A 38 -36.28 -23.39 -18.74
CA ALA A 38 -36.45 -23.49 -20.18
C ALA A 38 -35.09 -23.73 -20.86
N ASP A 39 -35.08 -24.57 -21.89
CA ASP A 39 -33.89 -24.83 -22.70
C ASP A 39 -33.76 -23.70 -23.74
N ASP A 40 -32.57 -23.14 -23.94
CA ASP A 40 -32.30 -22.05 -24.88
C ASP A 40 -32.46 -22.49 -26.37
N ALA A 41 -32.80 -23.76 -26.61
CA ALA A 41 -32.82 -24.42 -27.91
C ALA A 41 -33.87 -23.88 -28.89
N ASP A 42 -34.97 -23.28 -28.43
CA ASP A 42 -36.00 -22.64 -29.26
C ASP A 42 -35.82 -21.12 -29.43
N GLY A 43 -34.71 -20.58 -28.90
CA GLY A 43 -34.43 -19.15 -28.82
C GLY A 43 -34.77 -18.61 -27.43
N CYS A 44 -34.19 -17.47 -27.04
CA CYS A 44 -34.35 -16.91 -25.71
C CYS A 44 -34.17 -15.38 -25.70
N GLY A 45 -34.40 -14.74 -24.55
CA GLY A 45 -34.02 -13.36 -24.31
C GLY A 45 -34.92 -12.33 -25.01
N GLY A 46 -36.16 -12.73 -25.31
CA GLY A 46 -37.11 -12.06 -26.18
C GLY A 46 -37.19 -10.53 -26.02
N GLY A 47 -37.15 -9.83 -27.16
CA GLY A 47 -37.24 -8.38 -27.25
C GLY A 47 -38.47 -7.75 -26.60
N ALA A 48 -38.49 -6.42 -26.57
CA ALA A 48 -39.42 -5.53 -25.86
C ALA A 48 -40.75 -6.16 -25.36
N GLY A 49 -40.72 -6.73 -24.15
CA GLY A 49 -41.90 -7.22 -23.42
C GLY A 49 -41.78 -8.61 -22.76
N ALA A 50 -40.74 -9.40 -23.01
CA ALA A 50 -40.69 -10.80 -22.58
C ALA A 50 -39.83 -11.05 -21.31
N VAL A 51 -40.36 -10.66 -20.15
CA VAL A 51 -39.85 -11.14 -18.84
C VAL A 51 -40.06 -12.66 -18.66
N SER A 52 -40.86 -13.28 -19.53
CA SER A 52 -41.31 -14.67 -19.41
C SER A 52 -40.35 -15.73 -19.98
N ASP A 53 -39.27 -15.32 -20.65
CA ASP A 53 -38.37 -16.23 -21.37
C ASP A 53 -36.93 -15.68 -21.46
N PRO A 54 -36.23 -15.47 -20.31
CA PRO A 54 -34.83 -15.11 -20.29
C PRO A 54 -33.95 -16.27 -20.81
N CYS A 55 -32.76 -15.96 -21.33
CA CYS A 55 -31.79 -17.01 -21.64
C CYS A 55 -31.26 -17.64 -20.34
N ASN A 56 -31.15 -18.98 -20.30
CA ASN A 56 -30.60 -19.69 -19.17
C ASN A 56 -29.06 -19.56 -19.10
N THR A 57 -28.40 -19.35 -20.26
CA THR A 57 -26.95 -19.15 -20.35
C THR A 57 -26.58 -17.76 -20.86
N ILE A 58 -25.41 -17.27 -20.43
CA ILE A 58 -24.87 -16.00 -20.93
C ILE A 58 -24.55 -16.09 -22.42
N GLN A 59 -23.98 -17.21 -22.88
CA GLN A 59 -23.60 -17.38 -24.28
C GLN A 59 -24.82 -17.39 -25.21
N ALA A 60 -25.96 -17.96 -24.79
CA ALA A 60 -27.20 -17.87 -25.57
C ALA A 60 -27.72 -16.43 -25.63
N GLY A 61 -27.63 -15.68 -24.53
CA GLY A 61 -27.96 -14.25 -24.52
C GLY A 61 -27.10 -13.44 -25.49
N VAL A 62 -25.79 -13.69 -25.53
CA VAL A 62 -24.87 -13.08 -26.49
C VAL A 62 -25.20 -13.49 -27.94
N ALA A 63 -25.60 -14.74 -28.18
CA ALA A 63 -25.97 -15.22 -29.50
C ALA A 63 -27.30 -14.62 -30.01
N ALA A 64 -28.27 -14.39 -29.11
CA ALA A 64 -29.57 -13.78 -29.40
C ALA A 64 -29.45 -12.27 -29.67
N ALA A 65 -28.45 -11.61 -29.09
CA ALA A 65 -28.22 -10.18 -29.24
C ALA A 65 -27.73 -9.76 -30.64
N SER A 66 -28.12 -8.55 -31.04
CA SER A 66 -27.57 -7.83 -32.19
C SER A 66 -26.45 -6.88 -31.77
N ALA A 67 -25.75 -6.31 -32.75
CA ALA A 67 -24.78 -5.24 -32.51
C ALA A 67 -25.43 -4.06 -31.76
N GLY A 68 -24.73 -3.52 -30.75
CA GLY A 68 -25.23 -2.42 -29.91
C GLY A 68 -26.22 -2.83 -28.80
N ASP A 69 -26.70 -4.07 -28.78
CA ASP A 69 -27.64 -4.53 -27.74
C ASP A 69 -26.96 -4.68 -26.37
N THR A 70 -27.79 -4.76 -25.33
CA THR A 70 -27.36 -5.07 -23.96
C THR A 70 -27.82 -6.47 -23.55
N VAL A 71 -26.88 -7.32 -23.14
CA VAL A 71 -27.15 -8.59 -22.46
C VAL A 71 -27.08 -8.35 -20.95
N ARG A 72 -28.22 -8.40 -20.27
CA ARG A 72 -28.31 -8.17 -18.82
C ARG A 72 -28.45 -9.48 -18.08
N VAL A 73 -27.49 -9.77 -17.21
CA VAL A 73 -27.36 -11.03 -16.49
C VAL A 73 -27.85 -10.87 -15.04
N ALA A 74 -28.78 -11.72 -14.62
CA ALA A 74 -29.25 -11.80 -13.24
C ALA A 74 -28.18 -12.43 -12.33
N ALA A 75 -28.28 -12.22 -11.02
CA ALA A 75 -27.44 -12.95 -10.07
C ALA A 75 -27.68 -14.46 -10.19
N GLY A 76 -26.60 -15.25 -10.21
CA GLY A 76 -26.66 -16.67 -10.47
C GLY A 76 -25.28 -17.27 -10.70
N GLY A 77 -25.23 -18.59 -10.83
CA GLY A 77 -24.05 -19.30 -11.30
C GLY A 77 -24.17 -19.59 -12.79
N TYR A 78 -23.14 -19.27 -13.56
CA TYR A 78 -23.10 -19.43 -15.01
C TYR A 78 -21.83 -20.15 -15.41
N ALA A 79 -21.92 -20.99 -16.45
CA ALA A 79 -20.75 -21.63 -17.03
C ALA A 79 -20.17 -20.75 -18.16
N GLY A 80 -18.84 -20.67 -18.23
CA GLY A 80 -18.13 -20.21 -19.42
C GLY A 80 -17.70 -21.35 -20.35
N PRO A 81 -16.92 -21.05 -21.43
CA PRO A 81 -16.44 -19.73 -21.83
C PRO A 81 -17.51 -18.89 -22.55
N ILE A 82 -17.27 -17.57 -22.66
CA ILE A 82 -18.14 -16.60 -23.32
C ILE A 82 -17.34 -15.85 -24.40
N THR A 83 -17.81 -15.89 -25.64
CA THR A 83 -17.22 -15.13 -26.76
C THR A 83 -18.22 -14.10 -27.28
N ILE A 84 -17.84 -12.82 -27.21
CA ILE A 84 -18.64 -11.69 -27.67
C ILE A 84 -18.17 -11.27 -29.06
N SER A 85 -18.94 -11.64 -30.09
CA SER A 85 -18.61 -11.39 -31.50
C SER A 85 -19.49 -10.32 -32.16
N LYS A 86 -20.26 -9.56 -31.37
CA LYS A 86 -21.14 -8.48 -31.84
C LYS A 86 -20.53 -7.12 -31.45
N PRO A 87 -20.33 -6.19 -32.40
CA PRO A 87 -19.74 -4.90 -32.08
C PRO A 87 -20.68 -4.07 -31.21
N SER A 88 -20.08 -3.25 -30.34
CA SER A 88 -20.77 -2.37 -29.39
C SER A 88 -21.72 -3.08 -28.42
N LEU A 89 -21.62 -4.41 -28.27
CA LEU A 89 -22.47 -5.17 -27.36
C LEU A 89 -22.06 -4.92 -25.90
N ARG A 90 -23.05 -4.82 -25.01
CA ARG A 90 -22.84 -4.59 -23.58
C ARG A 90 -23.27 -5.81 -22.78
N LEU A 91 -22.33 -6.54 -22.19
CA LEU A 91 -22.58 -7.63 -21.24
C LEU A 91 -22.54 -7.08 -19.82
N ILE A 92 -23.70 -7.02 -19.15
CA ILE A 92 -23.89 -6.30 -17.89
C ILE A 92 -24.41 -7.25 -16.82
N GLY A 93 -23.59 -7.47 -15.79
CA GLY A 93 -23.95 -8.18 -14.56
C GLY A 93 -24.69 -7.30 -13.54
N PRO A 94 -25.16 -7.91 -12.44
CA PRO A 94 -25.98 -7.25 -11.43
C PRO A 94 -25.24 -6.16 -10.64
N GLN A 95 -23.90 -6.19 -10.63
CA GLN A 95 -23.06 -5.21 -9.92
C GLN A 95 -22.49 -4.12 -10.81
N SER A 96 -22.99 -3.93 -12.03
CA SER A 96 -22.52 -2.82 -12.87
C SER A 96 -22.81 -1.48 -12.20
N GLY A 97 -21.79 -0.62 -12.12
CA GLY A 97 -21.81 0.63 -11.37
C GLY A 97 -21.36 0.52 -9.92
N THR A 98 -21.07 -0.69 -9.42
CA THR A 98 -20.42 -0.92 -8.13
C THR A 98 -19.01 -1.44 -8.38
N ALA A 99 -17.98 -0.66 -8.03
CA ALA A 99 -16.60 -1.04 -8.28
C ALA A 99 -16.26 -2.42 -7.67
N GLY A 100 -15.41 -3.18 -8.36
CA GLY A 100 -15.00 -4.52 -7.95
C GLY A 100 -14.43 -4.57 -6.52
N TYR A 101 -13.71 -3.52 -6.12
CA TYR A 101 -13.05 -3.42 -4.81
C TYR A 101 -13.98 -3.01 -3.66
N ASP A 102 -15.19 -2.54 -3.96
CA ASP A 102 -16.23 -2.26 -2.96
C ASP A 102 -17.05 -3.52 -2.63
N ARG A 103 -16.78 -4.63 -3.33
CA ARG A 103 -17.49 -5.91 -3.21
C ARG A 103 -16.68 -6.92 -2.39
N PRO A 104 -17.33 -7.89 -1.72
CA PRO A 104 -16.62 -8.92 -0.97
C PRO A 104 -15.92 -9.91 -1.93
N TYR A 105 -14.65 -10.23 -1.65
CA TYR A 105 -13.84 -11.18 -2.45
C TYR A 105 -14.46 -12.57 -2.62
N SER A 106 -15.33 -13.02 -1.72
CA SER A 106 -16.05 -14.29 -1.87
C SER A 106 -17.41 -14.01 -2.50
N PRO A 107 -17.53 -13.94 -3.84
CA PRO A 107 -18.80 -13.66 -4.48
C PRO A 107 -19.81 -14.75 -4.15
N THR A 108 -21.08 -14.38 -4.14
CA THR A 108 -22.18 -15.32 -3.91
C THR A 108 -23.15 -15.23 -5.07
N THR A 109 -23.67 -16.37 -5.51
CA THR A 109 -24.64 -16.45 -6.61
C THR A 109 -25.97 -15.74 -6.32
N THR A 110 -26.20 -15.29 -5.08
CA THR A 110 -27.39 -14.52 -4.69
C THR A 110 -27.28 -13.03 -4.96
N THR A 111 -26.06 -12.52 -5.17
CA THR A 111 -25.79 -11.07 -5.37
C THR A 111 -24.96 -10.80 -6.62
N GLU A 112 -24.33 -11.85 -7.17
CA GLU A 112 -23.37 -11.79 -8.25
C GLU A 112 -23.79 -12.71 -9.40
N ALA A 113 -23.47 -12.31 -10.63
CA ALA A 113 -23.39 -13.22 -11.75
C ALA A 113 -22.00 -13.87 -11.73
N VAL A 114 -21.91 -15.04 -11.10
CA VAL A 114 -20.65 -15.79 -10.94
C VAL A 114 -20.45 -16.67 -12.16
N VAL A 115 -19.48 -16.32 -12.99
CA VAL A 115 -19.07 -17.11 -14.14
C VAL A 115 -17.96 -18.06 -13.71
N ASP A 116 -18.28 -19.35 -13.63
CA ASP A 116 -17.30 -20.41 -13.40
C ASP A 116 -16.76 -20.89 -14.75
N CYS A 117 -15.47 -20.71 -14.94
CA CYS A 117 -14.76 -21.01 -16.16
C CYS A 117 -13.71 -22.10 -15.91
N PRO A 118 -14.11 -23.37 -15.73
CA PRO A 118 -13.17 -24.49 -15.64
C PRO A 118 -12.57 -24.72 -17.04
N VAL A 119 -11.60 -23.90 -17.40
CA VAL A 119 -11.00 -23.91 -18.72
C VAL A 119 -9.59 -24.48 -18.57
N GLY A 120 -9.45 -25.75 -18.93
CA GLY A 120 -8.17 -26.45 -18.80
C GLY A 120 -7.11 -25.82 -19.70
N GLY A 121 -6.07 -25.22 -19.11
CA GLY A 121 -4.85 -24.74 -19.80
C GLY A 121 -5.06 -23.66 -20.88
N ASN A 122 -4.48 -22.47 -20.67
CA ASN A 122 -4.39 -21.35 -21.63
C ASN A 122 -5.71 -20.90 -22.29
N SER A 123 -6.85 -21.18 -21.68
CA SER A 123 -8.16 -20.82 -22.24
C SER A 123 -8.71 -19.55 -21.59
N THR A 124 -9.57 -18.85 -22.33
CA THR A 124 -10.14 -17.56 -21.96
C THR A 124 -11.56 -17.75 -21.44
N CYS A 125 -11.89 -17.14 -20.30
CA CYS A 125 -13.24 -17.17 -19.73
C CYS A 125 -14.21 -16.24 -20.48
N VAL A 126 -13.83 -14.98 -20.68
CA VAL A 126 -14.60 -14.00 -21.47
C VAL A 126 -13.71 -13.35 -22.54
N GLU A 127 -14.10 -13.46 -23.81
CA GLU A 127 -13.39 -12.90 -24.96
C GLU A 127 -14.21 -11.79 -25.64
N THR A 128 -13.63 -10.59 -25.77
CA THR A 128 -14.20 -9.50 -26.56
C THR A 128 -13.63 -9.57 -27.99
N ALA A 129 -14.29 -10.36 -28.86
CA ALA A 129 -13.88 -10.62 -30.23
C ALA A 129 -14.44 -9.61 -31.26
N ALA A 130 -15.09 -8.54 -30.79
CA ALA A 130 -15.64 -7.47 -31.61
C ALA A 130 -15.37 -6.10 -30.98
N GLU A 131 -15.37 -5.07 -31.82
CA GLU A 131 -15.07 -3.69 -31.40
C GLU A 131 -16.09 -3.11 -30.42
N ASP A 132 -15.63 -2.19 -29.57
CA ASP A 132 -16.44 -1.38 -28.64
C ASP A 132 -17.32 -2.20 -27.66
N VAL A 133 -16.92 -3.44 -27.37
CA VAL A 133 -17.64 -4.29 -26.42
C VAL A 133 -17.46 -3.78 -24.99
N THR A 134 -18.54 -3.76 -24.20
CA THR A 134 -18.46 -3.51 -22.75
C THR A 134 -18.76 -4.78 -21.98
N VAL A 135 -17.88 -5.14 -21.04
CA VAL A 135 -18.15 -6.13 -19.99
C VAL A 135 -18.17 -5.39 -18.66
N ALA A 136 -19.23 -5.58 -17.86
CA ALA A 136 -19.27 -4.95 -16.56
C ALA A 136 -20.03 -5.69 -15.47
N GLY A 137 -19.52 -5.63 -14.24
CA GLY A 137 -20.22 -6.04 -13.02
C GLY A 137 -20.40 -7.55 -12.88
N LEU A 138 -19.50 -8.36 -13.46
CA LEU A 138 -19.45 -9.81 -13.31
C LEU A 138 -18.57 -10.21 -12.13
N ALA A 139 -18.67 -11.48 -11.73
CA ALA A 139 -17.70 -12.15 -10.88
C ALA A 139 -17.12 -13.35 -11.64
N LEU A 140 -15.81 -13.35 -11.91
CA LEU A 140 -15.15 -14.38 -12.70
C LEU A 140 -14.30 -15.27 -11.79
N THR A 141 -14.50 -16.57 -11.89
CA THR A 141 -13.72 -17.55 -11.13
C THR A 141 -13.26 -18.68 -12.04
N ASP A 142 -12.02 -19.12 -11.85
CA ASP A 142 -11.49 -20.29 -12.51
C ASP A 142 -10.60 -21.09 -11.53
N PRO A 143 -11.02 -22.30 -11.14
CA PRO A 143 -10.21 -23.15 -10.25
C PRO A 143 -8.92 -23.65 -10.91
N ASP A 144 -8.88 -23.67 -12.25
CA ASP A 144 -7.79 -24.19 -13.07
C ASP A 144 -6.79 -23.12 -13.51
N GLY A 145 -7.10 -21.83 -13.38
CA GLY A 145 -6.15 -20.71 -13.46
C GLY A 145 -5.68 -20.32 -14.87
N GLY A 146 -6.63 -20.12 -15.80
CA GLY A 146 -6.46 -19.55 -17.14
C GLY A 146 -6.64 -18.03 -17.20
N THR A 147 -6.93 -17.50 -18.39
CA THR A 147 -7.17 -16.07 -18.61
C THR A 147 -8.63 -15.73 -18.38
N MET A 148 -8.92 -14.74 -17.53
CA MET A 148 -10.31 -14.44 -17.18
C MET A 148 -10.96 -13.55 -18.24
N LEU A 149 -10.23 -12.55 -18.71
CA LEU A 149 -10.70 -11.60 -19.73
C LEU A 149 -9.65 -11.46 -20.83
N HIS A 150 -10.08 -11.48 -22.08
CA HIS A 150 -9.23 -11.22 -23.23
C HIS A 150 -9.85 -10.15 -24.12
N VAL A 151 -9.07 -9.11 -24.39
CA VAL A 151 -9.40 -8.05 -25.35
C VAL A 151 -8.75 -8.38 -26.69
N GLY A 152 -9.53 -9.02 -27.56
CA GLY A 152 -9.10 -9.42 -28.90
C GLY A 152 -9.49 -8.44 -30.02
N ALA A 153 -10.27 -7.40 -29.71
CA ALA A 153 -10.71 -6.39 -30.66
C ALA A 153 -10.73 -4.97 -30.02
N PRO A 154 -10.60 -3.90 -30.83
CA PRO A 154 -10.38 -2.55 -30.30
C PRO A 154 -11.55 -1.97 -29.51
N GLY A 155 -11.27 -1.00 -28.63
CA GLY A 155 -12.30 -0.19 -27.96
C GLY A 155 -13.02 -0.89 -26.80
N ALA A 156 -12.58 -2.08 -26.39
CA ALA A 156 -13.25 -2.82 -25.34
C ALA A 156 -13.15 -2.11 -23.98
N THR A 157 -14.25 -2.09 -23.22
CA THR A 157 -14.31 -1.58 -21.85
C THR A 157 -14.62 -2.70 -20.88
N LEU A 158 -13.72 -2.96 -19.93
CA LEU A 158 -13.87 -3.93 -18.84
C LEU A 158 -13.97 -3.17 -17.52
N ARG A 159 -15.11 -3.25 -16.83
CA ARG A 159 -15.31 -2.43 -15.62
C ARG A 159 -16.13 -3.07 -14.52
N ASP A 160 -15.89 -2.64 -13.29
CA ASP A 160 -16.66 -3.05 -12.11
C ASP A 160 -16.61 -4.57 -11.84
N ASP A 161 -15.69 -5.30 -12.47
CA ASP A 161 -15.62 -6.76 -12.39
C ASP A 161 -14.83 -7.22 -11.16
N LEU A 162 -15.26 -8.35 -10.59
CA LEU A 162 -14.55 -9.05 -9.53
C LEU A 162 -13.88 -10.28 -10.12
N VAL A 163 -12.57 -10.32 -10.14
CA VAL A 163 -11.80 -11.33 -10.87
C VAL A 163 -10.95 -12.13 -9.88
N GLY A 164 -11.24 -13.42 -9.79
CA GLY A 164 -10.45 -14.36 -8.99
C GLY A 164 -9.07 -14.63 -9.59
N PRO A 165 -8.31 -15.58 -9.02
CA PRO A 165 -6.95 -15.88 -9.45
C PRO A 165 -6.88 -16.32 -10.93
N GLY A 166 -6.25 -15.52 -11.78
CA GLY A 166 -6.04 -15.80 -13.21
C GLY A 166 -4.58 -15.62 -13.65
N ASN A 167 -4.19 -16.24 -14.77
CA ASN A 167 -2.80 -16.25 -15.26
C ASN A 167 -2.68 -15.99 -16.77
N PRO A 168 -2.52 -14.71 -17.18
CA PRO A 168 -2.86 -13.50 -16.42
C PRO A 168 -4.39 -13.33 -16.32
N ALA A 169 -4.86 -12.48 -15.41
CA ALA A 169 -6.29 -12.21 -15.25
C ALA A 169 -6.88 -11.53 -16.49
N VAL A 170 -6.19 -10.53 -17.06
CA VAL A 170 -6.60 -9.86 -18.30
C VAL A 170 -5.46 -9.89 -19.31
N VAL A 171 -5.76 -10.24 -20.55
CA VAL A 171 -4.87 -10.08 -21.71
C VAL A 171 -5.45 -9.02 -22.63
N VAL A 172 -4.64 -8.04 -23.02
CA VAL A 172 -5.01 -6.97 -23.97
C VAL A 172 -4.12 -7.05 -25.21
N GLU A 173 -4.74 -7.28 -26.37
CA GLU A 173 -4.06 -7.42 -27.66
C GLU A 173 -4.64 -6.50 -28.75
N ALA A 174 -5.48 -5.54 -28.37
CA ALA A 174 -6.07 -4.57 -29.28
C ALA A 174 -6.14 -3.16 -28.67
N ASP A 175 -6.18 -2.17 -29.56
CA ASP A 175 -6.12 -0.74 -29.23
C ASP A 175 -7.36 -0.22 -28.50
N GLY A 176 -7.23 0.91 -27.80
CA GLY A 176 -8.34 1.64 -27.18
C GLY A 176 -9.01 0.89 -26.04
N ALA A 177 -8.35 -0.12 -25.46
CA ALA A 177 -8.91 -0.89 -24.36
C ALA A 177 -8.91 -0.08 -23.06
N VAL A 178 -10.00 -0.18 -22.30
CA VAL A 178 -10.20 0.49 -21.01
C VAL A 178 -10.51 -0.54 -19.94
N VAL A 179 -9.61 -0.71 -18.97
CA VAL A 179 -9.76 -1.64 -17.84
C VAL A 179 -9.85 -0.82 -16.56
N VAL A 180 -11.05 -0.65 -16.01
CA VAL A 180 -11.30 0.30 -14.91
C VAL A 180 -12.20 -0.19 -13.79
N SER A 181 -11.94 0.25 -12.56
CA SER A 181 -12.82 -0.04 -11.41
C SER A 181 -13.01 -1.54 -11.10
N ASN A 182 -12.05 -2.38 -11.50
CA ASN A 182 -12.09 -3.82 -11.25
C ASN A 182 -11.32 -4.17 -9.97
N ALA A 183 -11.58 -5.36 -9.43
CA ALA A 183 -10.74 -5.96 -8.39
C ALA A 183 -10.22 -7.33 -8.84
N PHE A 184 -8.90 -7.45 -8.88
CA PHE A 184 -8.17 -8.65 -9.23
C PHE A 184 -7.54 -9.23 -7.97
N TYR A 185 -7.81 -10.51 -7.71
CA TYR A 185 -7.28 -11.20 -6.55
C TYR A 185 -6.39 -12.35 -6.99
N GLY A 186 -5.10 -12.26 -6.64
CA GLY A 186 -4.14 -13.32 -6.89
C GLY A 186 -4.24 -14.46 -5.88
N SER A 187 -3.29 -15.39 -5.98
CA SER A 187 -3.05 -16.40 -4.95
C SER A 187 -1.56 -16.50 -4.70
N LEU A 188 -1.12 -16.20 -3.47
CA LEU A 188 0.25 -16.43 -3.00
C LEU A 188 0.55 -17.93 -2.76
N SER A 189 -0.39 -18.82 -3.09
CA SER A 189 -0.29 -20.26 -2.87
C SER A 189 -0.35 -21.02 -4.19
N GLY A 190 0.81 -21.47 -4.68
CA GLY A 190 0.90 -22.30 -5.88
C GLY A 190 2.24 -22.15 -6.60
N ASP A 191 2.46 -23.01 -7.59
CA ASP A 191 3.63 -22.96 -8.48
C ASP A 191 3.40 -22.04 -9.71
N ARG A 192 2.30 -21.26 -9.73
CA ARG A 192 1.91 -20.41 -10.85
C ARG A 192 2.06 -18.92 -10.52
N VAL A 193 2.52 -18.15 -11.50
CA VAL A 193 2.68 -16.69 -11.39
C VAL A 193 1.37 -16.04 -11.87
N PHE A 194 0.47 -15.74 -10.95
CA PHE A 194 -0.77 -15.02 -11.26
C PHE A 194 -0.47 -13.53 -11.44
N GLY A 195 -0.85 -12.96 -12.59
CA GLY A 195 -0.69 -11.55 -12.93
C GLY A 195 -2.04 -10.86 -13.18
N GLY A 196 -2.08 -9.54 -13.10
CA GLY A 196 -3.30 -8.77 -13.34
C GLY A 196 -3.55 -8.51 -14.83
N VAL A 197 -3.28 -7.28 -15.29
CA VAL A 197 -3.53 -6.85 -16.68
C VAL A 197 -2.26 -6.87 -17.49
N TRP A 198 -2.23 -7.67 -18.56
CA TRP A 198 -1.05 -7.84 -19.43
C TRP A 198 -1.33 -7.44 -20.87
N SER A 199 -0.38 -6.72 -21.46
CA SER A 199 -0.23 -6.57 -22.91
C SER A 199 1.24 -6.81 -23.26
N ARG A 200 1.50 -7.63 -24.27
CA ARG A 200 2.85 -7.96 -24.76
C ARG A 200 2.99 -7.79 -26.27
N VAL A 201 1.98 -7.17 -26.87
CA VAL A 201 1.91 -6.84 -28.28
C VAL A 201 1.73 -5.33 -28.38
N PRO A 202 2.08 -4.71 -29.51
CA PRO A 202 1.83 -3.28 -29.68
C PRO A 202 0.35 -2.98 -29.51
N VAL A 203 0.01 -2.08 -28.60
CA VAL A 203 -1.33 -1.52 -28.43
C VAL A 203 -1.25 0.01 -28.35
N ALA A 204 -2.29 0.67 -28.85
CA ALA A 204 -2.47 2.11 -28.72
C ALA A 204 -3.59 2.44 -27.72
N ASP A 205 -3.48 3.57 -27.02
CA ASP A 205 -4.54 4.17 -26.20
C ASP A 205 -5.09 3.23 -25.11
N LEU A 206 -4.21 2.47 -24.46
CA LEU A 206 -4.57 1.56 -23.37
C LEU A 206 -4.71 2.33 -22.05
N VAL A 207 -5.86 2.22 -21.40
CA VAL A 207 -6.11 2.73 -20.05
C VAL A 207 -6.30 1.58 -19.06
N VAL A 208 -5.46 1.55 -18.03
CA VAL A 208 -5.62 0.70 -16.84
C VAL A 208 -5.79 1.63 -15.64
N GLY A 209 -7.04 1.87 -15.24
CA GLY A 209 -7.39 2.96 -14.32
C GLY A 209 -8.16 2.50 -13.09
N SER A 210 -7.85 2.99 -11.89
CA SER A 210 -8.70 2.77 -10.70
C SER A 210 -8.99 1.29 -10.40
N ASN A 211 -8.04 0.39 -10.56
CA ASN A 211 -8.22 -1.03 -10.23
C ASN A 211 -7.55 -1.40 -8.91
N LEU A 212 -8.09 -2.41 -8.22
CA LEU A 212 -7.42 -3.08 -7.11
C LEU A 212 -6.75 -4.36 -7.60
N PHE A 213 -5.47 -4.53 -7.29
CA PHE A 213 -4.71 -5.76 -7.46
C PHE A 213 -4.22 -6.21 -6.08
N ASP A 214 -4.79 -7.28 -5.54
CA ASP A 214 -4.39 -7.78 -4.22
C ASP A 214 -3.73 -9.16 -4.35
N SER A 215 -2.63 -9.35 -3.63
CA SER A 215 -1.99 -10.66 -3.45
C SER A 215 -1.48 -11.28 -4.76
N MET A 216 -1.00 -10.43 -5.67
CA MET A 216 -0.43 -10.83 -6.96
C MET A 216 0.96 -11.45 -6.79
N MET A 217 1.19 -12.60 -7.45
CA MET A 217 2.52 -13.23 -7.49
C MET A 217 3.38 -12.73 -8.65
N GLY A 218 2.76 -12.30 -9.75
CA GLY A 218 3.39 -11.60 -10.86
C GLY A 218 3.04 -10.11 -10.89
N PRO A 219 3.39 -9.40 -11.97
CA PRO A 219 3.04 -8.00 -12.14
C PRO A 219 1.52 -7.79 -12.06
N ALA A 220 1.12 -6.78 -11.29
CA ALA A 220 -0.26 -6.29 -11.26
C ALA A 220 -0.64 -5.73 -12.63
N VAL A 221 0.27 -4.95 -13.23
CA VAL A 221 0.16 -4.49 -14.61
C VAL A 221 1.48 -4.76 -15.33
N LEU A 222 1.40 -5.29 -16.55
CA LEU A 222 2.53 -5.45 -17.46
C LEU A 222 2.10 -4.98 -18.85
N VAL A 223 2.56 -3.82 -19.27
CA VAL A 223 2.42 -3.36 -20.65
C VAL A 223 3.80 -3.39 -21.29
N ASP A 224 3.92 -4.09 -22.41
CA ASP A 224 5.13 -4.24 -23.21
C ASP A 224 4.76 -4.39 -24.69
N GLY A 225 5.71 -4.16 -25.59
CA GLY A 225 5.58 -4.50 -27.00
C GLY A 225 5.50 -3.33 -27.98
N ALA A 226 6.17 -2.21 -27.74
CA ALA A 226 6.14 -1.01 -28.59
C ALA A 226 4.74 -0.33 -28.61
N SER A 227 4.17 -0.14 -27.43
CA SER A 227 2.85 0.48 -27.26
C SER A 227 2.90 2.02 -27.32
N GLN A 228 1.77 2.66 -27.59
CA GLN A 228 1.64 4.12 -27.62
C GLN A 228 0.44 4.58 -26.80
N GLY A 229 0.57 5.68 -26.05
CA GLY A 229 -0.57 6.24 -25.30
C GLY A 229 -1.02 5.28 -24.21
N VAL A 230 -0.11 4.94 -23.30
CA VAL A 230 -0.38 4.00 -22.21
C VAL A 230 -0.59 4.78 -20.92
N SER A 231 -1.79 4.66 -20.33
CA SER A 231 -2.15 5.27 -19.05
C SER A 231 -2.40 4.20 -18.00
N VAL A 232 -1.53 4.11 -17.00
CA VAL A 232 -1.71 3.27 -15.81
C VAL A 232 -1.91 4.19 -14.61
N VAL A 233 -3.17 4.42 -14.25
CA VAL A 233 -3.55 5.52 -13.35
C VAL A 233 -4.42 5.10 -12.17
N ASP A 234 -4.22 5.69 -11.00
CA ASP A 234 -5.06 5.51 -9.82
C ASP A 234 -5.27 4.05 -9.36
N ASN A 235 -4.36 3.13 -9.69
CA ASN A 235 -4.48 1.73 -9.29
C ASN A 235 -3.90 1.50 -7.88
N ALA A 236 -4.44 0.51 -7.16
CA ALA A 236 -3.90 0.01 -5.91
C ALA A 236 -3.35 -1.41 -6.09
N ALA A 237 -2.03 -1.58 -6.01
CA ALA A 237 -1.37 -2.90 -6.03
C ALA A 237 -0.83 -3.24 -4.65
N LEU A 238 -1.50 -4.15 -3.95
CA LEU A 238 -1.28 -4.42 -2.53
C LEU A 238 -0.83 -5.86 -2.29
N ASN A 239 -0.05 -6.06 -1.24
CA ASN A 239 0.39 -7.38 -0.76
C ASN A 239 1.07 -8.22 -1.84
N GLY A 240 1.95 -7.62 -2.64
CA GLY A 240 2.73 -8.33 -3.65
C GLY A 240 3.56 -9.47 -3.06
N GLY A 241 3.68 -10.58 -3.77
CA GLY A 241 4.59 -11.66 -3.39
C GLY A 241 6.06 -11.35 -3.65
N ASP A 242 6.96 -12.05 -2.96
CA ASP A 242 8.43 -11.89 -3.03
C ASP A 242 9.08 -12.11 -4.42
N LEU A 243 8.34 -12.53 -5.46
CA LEU A 243 8.89 -13.00 -6.76
C LEU A 243 8.67 -12.04 -7.95
N GLY A 244 8.67 -10.72 -7.72
CA GLY A 244 8.21 -9.77 -8.74
C GLY A 244 6.71 -9.44 -8.63
N GLY A 245 6.07 -9.85 -7.54
CA GLY A 245 4.64 -9.72 -7.34
C GLY A 245 4.21 -8.28 -7.09
N GLY A 246 3.09 -7.88 -7.67
CA GLY A 246 2.42 -6.62 -7.40
C GLY A 246 3.04 -5.38 -8.06
N SER A 247 4.02 -5.53 -8.95
CA SER A 247 4.60 -4.38 -9.64
C SER A 247 3.65 -3.79 -10.69
N LEU A 248 3.75 -2.48 -10.89
CA LEU A 248 3.22 -1.80 -12.07
C LEU A 248 4.36 -1.63 -13.07
N THR A 249 4.25 -2.29 -14.21
CA THR A 249 5.33 -2.40 -15.19
C THR A 249 4.87 -1.90 -16.55
N VAL A 250 5.60 -0.91 -17.08
CA VAL A 250 5.41 -0.39 -18.43
C VAL A 250 6.75 -0.41 -19.15
N GLY A 251 6.77 -1.03 -20.32
CA GLY A 251 7.95 -1.33 -21.08
C GLY A 251 7.76 -1.00 -22.55
N ASN A 252 8.82 -0.56 -23.23
CA ASN A 252 8.85 -0.36 -24.68
C ASN A 252 7.59 0.41 -25.15
N ALA A 253 7.42 1.65 -24.67
CA ALA A 253 6.22 2.42 -24.92
C ALA A 253 6.53 3.91 -25.09
N THR A 254 5.72 4.62 -25.87
CA THR A 254 5.81 6.07 -26.05
C THR A 254 4.53 6.74 -25.54
N ASP A 255 4.66 7.96 -25.03
CA ASP A 255 3.55 8.73 -24.45
C ASP A 255 2.90 7.95 -23.29
N VAL A 256 3.68 7.78 -22.21
CA VAL A 256 3.28 6.98 -21.05
C VAL A 256 2.92 7.88 -19.87
N GLU A 257 1.77 7.58 -19.26
CA GLU A 257 1.38 8.11 -17.96
C GLU A 257 1.29 6.98 -16.94
N LEU A 258 2.08 7.08 -15.87
CA LEU A 258 2.04 6.20 -14.71
C LEU A 258 1.79 7.07 -13.48
N SER A 259 0.52 7.35 -13.16
CA SER A 259 0.17 8.39 -12.18
C SER A 259 -0.83 7.96 -11.10
N GLY A 260 -0.73 8.55 -9.90
CA GLY A 260 -1.72 8.36 -8.82
C GLY A 260 -1.82 6.93 -8.25
N ASN A 261 -0.88 6.05 -8.58
CA ASN A 261 -0.96 4.65 -8.15
C ASN A 261 -0.43 4.46 -6.72
N VAL A 262 -1.01 3.50 -6.01
CA VAL A 262 -0.55 3.05 -4.70
C VAL A 262 0.03 1.65 -4.84
N VAL A 263 1.30 1.46 -4.50
CA VAL A 263 1.96 0.15 -4.51
C VAL A 263 2.54 -0.16 -3.14
N GLU A 264 2.09 -1.27 -2.55
CA GLU A 264 2.52 -1.69 -1.22
C GLU A 264 3.05 -3.12 -1.22
N GLN A 265 4.19 -3.31 -0.53
CA GLN A 265 4.79 -4.62 -0.29
C GLN A 265 5.02 -5.42 -1.57
N SER A 266 5.70 -4.85 -2.54
CA SER A 266 6.02 -5.50 -3.81
C SER A 266 7.51 -5.80 -3.93
N PHE A 267 7.91 -6.62 -4.91
CA PHE A 267 9.34 -6.76 -5.19
C PHE A 267 9.86 -5.50 -5.89
N TYR A 268 9.28 -5.13 -7.03
CA TYR A 268 9.43 -3.80 -7.64
C TYR A 268 8.15 -3.01 -7.40
N GLY A 269 8.25 -1.76 -6.96
CA GLY A 269 7.10 -0.86 -6.91
C GLY A 269 6.63 -0.54 -8.32
N LEU A 270 7.38 0.34 -8.96
CA LEU A 270 7.25 0.73 -10.35
C LEU A 270 8.47 0.23 -11.14
N LEU A 271 8.23 -0.36 -12.30
CA LEU A 271 9.28 -0.83 -13.20
C LEU A 271 9.06 -0.27 -14.59
N VAL A 272 10.03 0.48 -15.11
CA VAL A 272 9.99 1.06 -16.44
C VAL A 272 11.23 0.74 -17.26
N PHE A 273 11.05 0.55 -18.56
CA PHE A 273 12.13 0.32 -19.52
C PHE A 273 11.72 0.69 -20.94
N GLY A 274 12.62 1.23 -21.75
CA GLY A 274 12.28 1.59 -23.13
C GLY A 274 11.12 2.58 -23.25
N ILE A 275 10.97 3.52 -22.30
CA ILE A 275 9.89 4.52 -22.33
C ILE A 275 10.39 5.84 -22.92
N HIS A 276 9.62 6.40 -23.86
CA HIS A 276 9.83 7.75 -24.38
C HIS A 276 8.64 8.65 -24.10
N HIS A 277 8.89 9.91 -23.72
CA HIS A 277 7.86 10.87 -23.27
C HIS A 277 7.02 10.28 -22.12
N GLY A 278 7.68 9.94 -21.02
CA GLY A 278 7.07 9.28 -19.87
C GLY A 278 6.87 10.23 -18.70
N THR A 279 5.66 10.27 -18.14
CA THR A 279 5.37 10.93 -16.87
C THR A 279 5.06 9.88 -15.80
N ILE A 280 5.84 9.89 -14.72
CA ILE A 280 5.66 9.04 -13.55
C ILE A 280 5.37 9.98 -12.37
N ALA A 281 4.11 10.14 -12.00
CA ALA A 281 3.72 11.20 -11.09
C ALA A 281 2.76 10.80 -9.97
N ASP A 282 2.85 11.44 -8.81
CA ASP A 282 1.88 11.30 -7.72
C ASP A 282 1.65 9.85 -7.25
N ASN A 283 2.62 8.94 -7.48
CA ASN A 283 2.53 7.57 -7.01
C ASN A 283 2.99 7.46 -5.56
N VAL A 284 2.35 6.59 -4.78
CA VAL A 284 2.76 6.22 -3.44
C VAL A 284 3.30 4.80 -3.46
N VAL A 285 4.59 4.64 -3.18
CA VAL A 285 5.25 3.33 -3.18
C VAL A 285 5.91 3.08 -1.85
N THR A 286 5.48 2.03 -1.14
CA THR A 286 6.02 1.68 0.18
C THR A 286 6.28 0.19 0.34
N GLY A 287 7.29 -0.15 1.13
CA GLY A 287 7.61 -1.54 1.45
C GLY A 287 8.10 -2.36 0.26
N ALA A 288 8.43 -1.74 -0.88
CA ALA A 288 8.99 -2.41 -2.03
C ALA A 288 10.51 -2.69 -1.83
N SER A 289 11.09 -3.61 -2.61
CA SER A 289 12.56 -3.78 -2.64
C SER A 289 13.24 -2.59 -3.33
N THR A 290 12.57 -1.97 -4.29
CA THR A 290 12.96 -0.70 -4.92
C THR A 290 11.68 0.03 -5.29
N GLY A 291 11.60 1.32 -4.95
CA GLY A 291 10.41 2.13 -5.19
C GLY A 291 10.12 2.25 -6.69
N LEU A 292 11.05 2.83 -7.43
CA LEU A 292 11.02 2.96 -8.88
C LEU A 292 12.32 2.44 -9.50
N THR A 293 12.22 1.57 -10.50
CA THR A 293 13.34 1.09 -11.29
C THR A 293 13.20 1.50 -12.76
N VAL A 294 14.19 2.22 -13.29
CA VAL A 294 14.40 2.45 -14.72
C VAL A 294 15.52 1.53 -15.19
N ARG A 295 15.29 0.73 -16.22
CA ARG A 295 16.31 -0.20 -16.74
C ARG A 295 16.27 -0.29 -18.27
N PRO A 296 17.34 -0.79 -18.92
CA PRO A 296 17.22 -1.20 -20.32
C PRO A 296 16.22 -2.34 -20.45
N SER A 297 15.54 -2.38 -21.60
CA SER A 297 14.68 -3.51 -21.97
C SER A 297 15.49 -4.80 -22.12
N PHE A 298 14.77 -5.92 -22.23
CA PHE A 298 15.38 -7.22 -22.51
C PHE A 298 15.57 -7.47 -24.02
N ALA A 299 15.30 -6.48 -24.88
CA ALA A 299 15.47 -6.58 -26.32
C ALA A 299 16.96 -6.55 -26.72
N GLU A 300 17.26 -6.98 -27.94
CA GLU A 300 18.60 -6.95 -28.52
C GLU A 300 18.55 -6.23 -29.90
N PRO A 301 19.06 -4.99 -30.04
CA PRO A 301 19.66 -4.17 -28.99
C PRO A 301 18.64 -3.73 -27.93
N PRO A 302 19.08 -3.41 -26.70
CA PRO A 302 18.18 -2.98 -25.64
C PRO A 302 17.64 -1.58 -25.93
N GLU A 303 16.31 -1.47 -25.98
CA GLU A 303 15.59 -0.19 -25.91
C GLU A 303 15.89 0.51 -24.57
N ARG A 304 16.11 1.82 -24.65
CA ARG A 304 16.49 2.70 -23.53
C ARG A 304 15.39 3.74 -23.35
N SER A 305 15.33 4.34 -22.17
CA SER A 305 14.30 5.32 -21.84
C SER A 305 14.84 6.75 -22.00
N GLY A 306 14.00 7.67 -22.43
CA GLY A 306 14.37 9.07 -22.59
C GLY A 306 13.18 10.00 -22.46
N ASP A 307 13.45 11.25 -22.07
CA ASP A 307 12.39 12.24 -21.79
C ASP A 307 11.42 11.75 -20.71
N LEU A 308 11.98 11.45 -19.53
CA LEU A 308 11.23 11.01 -18.38
C LEU A 308 11.10 12.12 -17.34
N LEU A 309 9.86 12.39 -16.93
CA LEU A 309 9.53 13.20 -15.77
C LEU A 309 9.07 12.31 -14.63
N ILE A 310 9.77 12.35 -13.50
CA ILE A 310 9.42 11.66 -12.25
C ILE A 310 9.07 12.73 -11.22
N ASP A 311 7.78 12.99 -11.00
CA ASP A 311 7.31 14.19 -10.29
C ASP A 311 6.32 13.90 -9.16
N GLY A 312 6.46 14.52 -7.99
CA GLY A 312 5.42 14.46 -6.95
C GLY A 312 5.17 13.09 -6.30
N ASN A 313 6.03 12.10 -6.54
CA ASN A 313 5.85 10.75 -5.98
C ASN A 313 6.25 10.70 -4.49
N ASP A 314 5.57 9.88 -3.71
CA ASP A 314 6.01 9.43 -2.38
C ASP A 314 6.66 8.05 -2.50
N LEU A 315 7.98 8.03 -2.57
CA LEU A 315 8.80 6.83 -2.61
C LEU A 315 9.46 6.71 -1.24
N SER A 316 8.75 6.07 -0.31
CA SER A 316 9.22 6.00 1.06
C SER A 316 9.17 4.62 1.70
N GLY A 317 10.19 4.36 2.52
CA GLY A 317 10.33 3.09 3.23
C GLY A 317 10.45 1.92 2.26
N ASN A 318 11.16 2.07 1.15
CA ASN A 318 11.52 0.97 0.25
C ASN A 318 12.94 0.46 0.56
N GLY A 319 13.37 -0.62 -0.10
CA GLY A 319 14.67 -1.26 0.17
C GLY A 319 14.63 -2.39 1.20
N TRP A 320 13.46 -2.98 1.48
CA TRP A 320 13.29 -3.97 2.57
C TRP A 320 13.72 -5.40 2.22
N ILE A 321 13.61 -5.83 0.96
CA ILE A 321 13.95 -7.19 0.55
C ILE A 321 15.42 -7.24 0.10
N ARG A 322 16.25 -7.82 0.97
CA ARG A 322 17.69 -7.99 0.77
C ARG A 322 18.00 -9.11 -0.23
N GLU A 323 17.84 -8.87 -1.52
CA GLU A 323 18.62 -9.61 -2.52
C GLU A 323 20.00 -8.95 -2.70
N ALA A 324 20.94 -9.56 -3.41
CA ALA A 324 22.27 -8.97 -3.57
C ALA A 324 22.23 -7.86 -4.64
N GLY A 325 22.40 -6.59 -4.26
CA GLY A 325 22.46 -5.47 -5.21
C GLY A 325 22.34 -4.09 -4.55
N THR A 326 22.54 -3.04 -5.35
CA THR A 326 22.23 -1.65 -4.97
C THR A 326 20.71 -1.45 -5.04
N PHE A 327 20.10 -1.04 -3.92
CA PHE A 327 18.67 -0.76 -3.78
C PHE A 327 18.45 0.69 -3.35
N GLY A 328 17.31 1.25 -3.70
CA GLY A 328 16.97 2.61 -3.32
C GLY A 328 15.49 2.92 -3.53
N GLU A 329 15.10 4.14 -3.21
CA GLU A 329 13.78 4.64 -3.58
C GLU A 329 13.69 4.75 -5.12
N ILE A 330 14.73 5.27 -5.77
CA ILE A 330 14.85 5.34 -7.23
C ILE A 330 16.16 4.70 -7.70
N LYS A 331 16.07 3.81 -8.68
CA LYS A 331 17.21 3.16 -9.32
C LYS A 331 17.15 3.32 -10.83
N ILE A 332 18.20 3.89 -11.39
CA ILE A 332 18.43 3.91 -12.84
C ILE A 332 19.59 2.94 -13.13
N ALA A 333 19.32 1.89 -13.88
CA ALA A 333 20.30 0.85 -14.17
C ALA A 333 21.33 1.31 -15.22
N PRO A 334 22.51 0.67 -15.30
CA PRO A 334 23.47 0.93 -16.36
C PRO A 334 22.87 0.74 -17.76
N GLY A 335 23.10 1.71 -18.66
CA GLY A 335 22.59 1.67 -20.03
C GLY A 335 21.08 1.89 -20.14
N ALA A 336 20.39 2.34 -19.08
CA ALA A 336 18.94 2.52 -19.10
C ALA A 336 18.45 3.74 -19.88
N LEU A 337 19.29 4.75 -20.12
CA LEU A 337 18.85 6.06 -20.57
C LEU A 337 19.40 6.46 -21.94
N ASP A 338 18.61 6.98 -22.85
CA ASP A 338 19.10 7.62 -24.09
C ASP A 338 18.63 9.07 -24.28
N GLY A 339 17.91 9.59 -23.28
CA GLY A 339 17.44 10.97 -23.21
C GLY A 339 17.49 11.52 -21.79
N PRO A 340 16.98 12.76 -21.58
CA PRO A 340 16.98 13.40 -20.28
C PRO A 340 16.04 12.71 -19.30
N VAL A 341 16.35 12.83 -18.00
CA VAL A 341 15.50 12.42 -16.89
C VAL A 341 15.50 13.52 -15.84
N THR A 342 14.31 13.98 -15.48
CA THR A 342 14.10 14.95 -14.40
C THR A 342 13.32 14.29 -13.26
N VAL A 343 13.89 14.36 -12.06
CA VAL A 343 13.29 13.88 -10.81
C VAL A 343 12.95 15.11 -9.97
N ALA A 344 11.66 15.44 -9.84
CA ALA A 344 11.24 16.69 -9.21
C ALA A 344 10.18 16.48 -8.11
N ARG A 345 10.24 17.28 -7.03
CA ARG A 345 9.15 17.37 -6.03
C ARG A 345 8.72 16.04 -5.40
N ASN A 346 9.58 15.02 -5.41
CA ASN A 346 9.29 13.74 -4.82
C ASN A 346 9.65 13.75 -3.33
N ARG A 347 8.93 12.95 -2.53
CA ARG A 347 9.37 12.52 -1.21
C ARG A 347 10.19 11.23 -1.37
N ILE A 348 11.50 11.34 -1.15
CA ILE A 348 12.49 10.27 -1.26
C ILE A 348 13.02 10.04 0.15
N ALA A 349 12.39 9.13 0.89
CA ALA A 349 12.62 9.03 2.33
C ALA A 349 12.58 7.60 2.87
N GLY A 350 13.51 7.24 3.74
CA GLY A 350 13.36 6.02 4.55
C GLY A 350 14.04 4.78 3.98
N SER A 351 14.94 4.95 3.02
CA SER A 351 15.89 3.89 2.66
C SER A 351 16.72 3.50 3.89
N PRO A 352 16.93 2.20 4.14
CA PRO A 352 17.70 1.75 5.30
C PRO A 352 19.13 2.31 5.23
N VAL A 353 19.63 2.86 6.33
CA VAL A 353 20.99 3.44 6.42
C VAL A 353 22.04 2.31 6.51
N ASP A 354 22.11 1.46 5.49
CA ASP A 354 23.24 0.57 5.24
C ASP A 354 24.03 1.00 3.99
N THR A 355 25.23 0.46 3.84
CA THR A 355 26.29 1.03 2.97
C THR A 355 25.99 0.99 1.47
N ASP A 356 24.87 0.39 1.05
CA ASP A 356 24.52 0.18 -0.35
C ASP A 356 23.09 0.64 -0.69
N SER A 357 22.48 1.46 0.17
CA SER A 357 21.15 2.04 -0.05
C SER A 357 21.22 3.53 -0.39
N TYR A 358 20.45 3.95 -1.40
CA TYR A 358 20.44 5.32 -1.91
C TYR A 358 18.99 5.83 -2.04
N GLY A 359 18.76 7.12 -1.82
CA GLY A 359 17.51 7.74 -2.24
C GLY A 359 17.38 7.70 -3.77
N LEU A 360 18.44 8.06 -4.48
CA LEU A 360 18.53 8.00 -5.93
C LEU A 360 19.90 7.46 -6.36
N TYR A 361 19.90 6.35 -7.08
CA TYR A 361 21.09 5.77 -7.69
C TYR A 361 21.01 5.87 -9.22
N ASN A 362 21.94 6.60 -9.83
CA ASN A 362 22.15 6.61 -11.28
C ASN A 362 23.34 5.72 -11.68
N GLY A 363 23.04 4.52 -12.15
CA GLY A 363 24.02 3.59 -12.73
C GLY A 363 24.34 3.85 -14.20
N ASP A 364 23.59 4.69 -14.91
CA ASP A 364 23.87 5.06 -16.30
C ASP A 364 24.91 6.20 -16.33
N ALA A 365 26.18 5.81 -16.41
CA ALA A 365 27.29 6.75 -16.42
C ALA A 365 27.36 7.67 -17.67
N SER A 366 26.52 7.43 -18.69
CA SER A 366 26.50 8.23 -19.92
C SER A 366 25.54 9.43 -19.85
N HIS A 367 24.66 9.48 -18.85
CA HIS A 367 23.66 10.53 -18.68
C HIS A 367 23.67 11.09 -17.27
N THR A 368 23.49 12.40 -17.15
CA THR A 368 23.25 13.05 -15.86
C THR A 368 21.76 13.12 -15.62
N VAL A 369 21.33 12.78 -14.40
CA VAL A 369 19.94 12.91 -13.95
C VAL A 369 19.79 14.22 -13.19
N GLU A 370 18.82 15.03 -13.56
CA GLU A 370 18.50 16.26 -12.82
C GLU A 370 17.52 15.94 -11.69
N ALA A 371 17.89 16.22 -10.45
CA ALA A 371 17.08 15.97 -9.27
C ALA A 371 16.83 17.28 -8.50
N VAL A 372 15.69 17.92 -8.77
CA VAL A 372 15.36 19.28 -8.30
C VAL A 372 14.22 19.28 -7.29
N ASP A 373 14.33 20.06 -6.22
CA ASP A 373 13.25 20.27 -5.25
C ASP A 373 12.63 18.97 -4.69
N ASN A 374 13.43 17.92 -4.50
CA ASN A 374 13.01 16.69 -3.82
C ASN A 374 13.20 16.82 -2.29
N TRP A 375 12.40 16.12 -1.51
CA TRP A 375 12.64 15.92 -0.08
C TRP A 375 13.43 14.63 0.15
N TRP A 376 14.60 14.73 0.80
CA TRP A 376 15.54 13.62 1.01
C TRP A 376 15.50 13.03 2.43
N GLY A 377 14.38 13.26 3.13
CA GLY A 377 14.18 12.83 4.52
C GLY A 377 14.82 13.73 5.59
N CYS A 378 15.64 14.73 5.22
CA CYS A 378 16.22 15.71 6.14
C CYS A 378 16.57 17.06 5.48
N ASN A 379 16.81 18.10 6.29
CA ASN A 379 17.05 19.47 5.82
C ASN A 379 18.41 19.68 5.16
N GLU A 380 19.42 18.86 5.48
CA GLU A 380 20.76 18.96 4.91
C GLU A 380 20.84 18.48 3.44
N GLY A 381 19.77 17.88 2.92
CA GLY A 381 19.72 17.32 1.56
C GLY A 381 20.58 16.07 1.41
N PRO A 382 20.75 15.54 0.18
CA PRO A 382 21.29 14.19 -0.04
C PRO A 382 22.78 14.03 0.32
N SER A 383 23.48 15.11 0.67
CA SER A 383 24.85 15.06 1.20
C SER A 383 24.91 14.93 2.72
N GLY A 384 23.79 15.13 3.41
CA GLY A 384 23.66 15.03 4.85
C GLY A 384 23.70 13.59 5.32
N ALA A 385 24.44 13.31 6.41
CA ALA A 385 24.62 11.96 6.93
C ALA A 385 23.33 11.27 7.43
N ARG A 386 22.23 12.02 7.59
CA ARG A 386 20.91 11.52 8.00
C ARG A 386 19.89 11.50 6.86
N CYS A 387 20.23 12.09 5.71
CA CYS A 387 19.38 12.11 4.54
C CYS A 387 19.61 10.86 3.70
N ASP A 388 18.69 10.61 2.78
CA ASP A 388 18.85 9.57 1.78
C ASP A 388 19.86 10.04 0.70
N PRO A 389 20.97 9.31 0.51
CA PRO A 389 22.06 9.80 -0.33
C PRO A 389 21.78 9.59 -1.81
N VAL A 390 22.52 10.34 -2.64
CA VAL A 390 22.59 10.09 -4.09
C VAL A 390 23.89 9.41 -4.49
N ALA A 391 23.88 8.67 -5.58
CA ALA A 391 25.09 8.12 -6.20
C ALA A 391 25.00 8.08 -7.73
N GLY A 392 26.16 8.20 -8.39
CA GLY A 392 26.26 8.31 -9.84
C GLY A 392 26.25 9.75 -10.34
N ALA A 393 26.04 9.93 -11.64
CA ALA A 393 25.92 11.25 -12.27
C ALA A 393 24.52 11.83 -11.99
N VAL A 394 24.38 12.52 -10.85
CA VAL A 394 23.14 13.18 -10.43
C VAL A 394 23.46 14.64 -10.12
N ASP A 395 22.71 15.56 -10.73
CA ASP A 395 22.73 16.98 -10.42
C ASP A 395 21.62 17.31 -9.42
N VAL A 396 21.95 18.00 -8.33
CA VAL A 396 20.99 18.34 -7.26
C VAL A 396 21.08 19.85 -7.00
N PRO A 397 20.45 20.69 -7.85
CA PRO A 397 20.55 22.14 -7.72
C PRO A 397 19.86 22.67 -6.46
N SER A 398 18.74 22.05 -6.05
CA SER A 398 17.96 22.43 -4.87
C SER A 398 17.23 21.23 -4.27
N TRP A 399 16.84 21.33 -3.00
CA TRP A 399 16.02 20.34 -2.30
C TRP A 399 15.05 21.00 -1.31
N LEU A 400 14.00 20.30 -0.90
CA LEU A 400 13.00 20.82 0.05
C LEU A 400 13.56 20.93 1.45
N VAL A 401 13.11 21.94 2.20
CA VAL A 401 13.51 22.18 3.59
C VAL A 401 12.26 22.31 4.46
N LEU A 402 12.20 21.49 5.51
CA LEU A 402 11.20 21.61 6.57
C LEU A 402 11.49 22.87 7.40
N GLY A 403 10.49 23.74 7.48
CA GLY A 403 10.45 24.91 8.36
C GLY A 403 9.37 24.79 9.43
N LEU A 404 9.58 25.49 10.54
CA LEU A 404 8.62 25.63 11.62
C LEU A 404 8.55 27.09 12.06
N ALA A 405 7.35 27.65 12.11
CA ALA A 405 7.14 29.05 12.49
C ALA A 405 5.94 29.19 13.44
N ALA A 406 6.03 30.12 14.39
CA ALA A 406 4.89 30.54 15.21
C ALA A 406 4.29 31.82 14.64
N SER A 407 2.96 31.93 14.70
CA SER A 407 2.22 33.18 14.46
C SER A 407 2.71 34.33 15.37
N ASN A 408 3.10 34.01 16.60
CA ASN A 408 3.83 34.91 17.50
C ASN A 408 4.77 34.11 18.42
N ALA A 409 6.08 34.22 18.21
CA ALA A 409 7.08 33.54 19.05
C ALA A 409 7.26 34.16 20.45
N SER A 410 6.63 35.31 20.73
CA SER A 410 6.71 35.99 22.03
C SER A 410 5.35 36.59 22.42
N PRO A 411 4.35 35.75 22.77
CA PRO A 411 3.02 36.21 23.18
C PRO A 411 3.02 37.06 24.46
N GLY A 412 4.08 37.00 25.28
CA GLY A 412 4.24 37.86 26.45
C GLY A 412 3.38 37.46 27.67
N GLY A 413 2.63 36.37 27.56
CA GLY A 413 1.83 35.78 28.63
C GLY A 413 1.21 34.46 28.18
N PRO A 414 0.60 33.69 29.11
CA PRO A 414 -0.18 32.48 28.80
C PRO A 414 -1.21 32.70 27.69
N GLY A 415 -1.42 31.68 26.86
CA GLY A 415 -2.33 31.75 25.73
C GLY A 415 -2.06 30.67 24.68
N ALA A 416 -2.77 30.80 23.56
CA ALA A 416 -2.62 29.94 22.40
C ALA A 416 -1.79 30.62 21.31
N VAL A 417 -0.95 29.84 20.63
CA VAL A 417 -0.15 30.26 19.48
C VAL A 417 -0.34 29.24 18.37
N GLU A 418 -0.63 29.71 17.17
CA GLU A 418 -0.62 28.85 15.97
C GLU A 418 0.83 28.60 15.53
N ILE A 419 1.17 27.33 15.30
CA ILE A 419 2.46 26.87 14.79
C ILE A 419 2.22 26.25 13.41
N THR A 420 2.96 26.72 12.41
CA THR A 420 2.90 26.21 11.05
C THR A 420 4.18 25.42 10.74
N ALA A 421 4.04 24.14 10.45
CA ALA A 421 5.08 23.34 9.80
C ALA A 421 4.94 23.48 8.28
N ARG A 422 6.04 23.67 7.57
CA ARG A 422 6.06 23.93 6.13
C ARG A 422 7.15 23.15 5.44
N LEU A 423 6.80 22.50 4.33
CA LEU A 423 7.72 21.84 3.40
C LEU A 423 7.63 22.43 1.98
N GLY A 424 6.96 23.57 1.78
CA GLY A 424 6.78 24.22 0.47
C GLY A 424 7.89 25.20 0.07
N ARG A 425 9.12 25.03 0.56
CA ARG A 425 10.27 25.85 0.15
C ARG A 425 11.51 25.01 -0.06
N ASN A 426 12.32 25.40 -1.05
CA ASN A 426 13.59 24.75 -1.30
C ASN A 426 14.76 25.36 -0.50
N SER A 427 15.94 24.79 -0.68
CA SER A 427 17.21 25.18 -0.05
C SER A 427 17.66 26.59 -0.38
N ASP A 428 17.16 27.18 -1.47
CA ASP A 428 17.38 28.59 -1.84
C ASP A 428 16.31 29.53 -1.25
N GLY A 429 15.34 28.98 -0.51
CA GLY A 429 14.22 29.71 0.09
C GLY A 429 13.10 30.04 -0.88
N LEU A 430 13.15 29.54 -2.12
CA LEU A 430 12.11 29.75 -3.13
C LEU A 430 10.89 28.87 -2.82
N PRO A 431 9.66 29.35 -3.09
CA PRO A 431 8.45 28.55 -2.91
C PRO A 431 8.40 27.39 -3.93
N VAL A 432 7.91 26.24 -3.48
CA VAL A 432 7.68 25.05 -4.29
C VAL A 432 6.26 24.55 -4.05
N ASP A 433 5.51 24.37 -5.13
CA ASP A 433 4.15 23.84 -5.14
C ASP A 433 4.12 22.41 -5.70
N GLY A 434 3.02 21.67 -5.50
CA GLY A 434 2.82 20.34 -6.08
C GLY A 434 3.49 19.20 -5.30
N LEU A 435 3.59 19.35 -3.98
CA LEU A 435 4.12 18.29 -3.11
C LEU A 435 3.04 17.27 -2.75
N PRO A 436 3.40 15.97 -2.65
CA PRO A 436 2.51 14.97 -2.09
C PRO A 436 2.17 15.28 -0.63
N ASP A 437 1.10 14.69 -0.12
CA ASP A 437 0.78 14.78 1.31
C ASP A 437 1.86 14.05 2.12
N VAL A 438 2.46 14.72 3.11
CA VAL A 438 3.60 14.18 3.87
C VAL A 438 3.24 13.96 5.33
N PRO A 439 3.47 12.77 5.91
CA PRO A 439 3.31 12.55 7.35
C PRO A 439 4.14 13.52 8.20
N VAL A 440 3.49 14.15 9.18
CA VAL A 440 4.12 15.04 10.15
C VAL A 440 3.69 14.68 11.56
N SER A 441 4.58 14.84 12.52
CA SER A 441 4.23 14.79 13.94
C SER A 441 4.72 16.03 14.67
N PHE A 442 3.86 16.54 15.54
CA PHE A 442 4.17 17.66 16.42
C PHE A 442 4.47 17.12 17.82
N ARG A 443 5.53 17.65 18.46
CA ARG A 443 5.98 17.20 19.77
C ARG A 443 6.27 18.38 20.68
N ASP A 444 5.77 18.29 21.90
CA ASP A 444 6.12 19.24 22.97
C ASP A 444 7.60 19.08 23.33
N GLY A 445 8.30 20.20 23.42
CA GLY A 445 9.69 20.26 23.86
C GLY A 445 9.78 20.46 25.38
N SER A 446 10.86 21.13 25.83
CA SER A 446 10.97 21.57 27.22
C SER A 446 10.16 22.85 27.47
N GLY A 447 9.74 23.06 28.72
CA GLY A 447 9.00 24.26 29.13
C GLY A 447 7.49 24.04 29.23
N PRO A 448 6.70 25.12 29.42
CA PRO A 448 5.27 25.03 29.62
C PRO A 448 4.51 24.92 28.29
N GLY A 449 3.38 24.22 28.32
CA GLY A 449 2.43 24.12 27.22
C GLY A 449 2.45 22.80 26.46
N ALA A 450 1.46 22.62 25.59
CA ALA A 450 1.26 21.43 24.79
C ALA A 450 0.49 21.72 23.49
N PHE A 451 0.66 20.84 22.50
CA PHE A 451 -0.20 20.82 21.30
C PHE A 451 -1.63 20.35 21.61
N VAL A 452 -2.60 20.96 20.95
CA VAL A 452 -4.02 20.57 20.97
C VAL A 452 -4.41 19.98 19.62
N ASP A 453 -4.75 18.69 19.60
CA ASP A 453 -5.17 17.92 18.41
C ASP A 453 -4.38 18.26 17.13
N PRO A 454 -3.03 18.17 17.16
CA PRO A 454 -2.23 18.58 16.02
C PRO A 454 -2.51 17.68 14.80
N PRO A 455 -2.47 18.24 13.57
CA PRO A 455 -2.61 17.45 12.35
C PRO A 455 -1.47 16.45 12.19
N THR A 456 -1.74 15.39 11.43
CA THR A 456 -0.79 14.29 11.17
C THR A 456 -0.23 14.29 9.75
N LEU A 457 -0.67 15.22 8.90
CA LEU A 457 -0.25 15.35 7.51
C LEU A 457 0.05 16.82 7.21
N LEU A 458 1.10 17.05 6.43
CA LEU A 458 1.31 18.26 5.64
C LEU A 458 0.49 18.10 4.35
N THR A 459 -0.53 18.93 4.16
CA THR A 459 -1.33 18.93 2.94
C THR A 459 -0.90 20.10 2.08
N ALA A 460 -0.57 19.84 0.82
CA ALA A 460 0.06 20.84 -0.07
C ALA A 460 1.30 21.51 0.58
N GLY A 461 2.07 20.73 1.34
CA GLY A 461 3.28 21.20 2.00
C GLY A 461 3.09 21.99 3.31
N GLU A 462 1.88 22.14 3.86
CA GLU A 462 1.67 22.86 5.13
C GLU A 462 0.79 22.11 6.14
N ALA A 463 1.05 22.35 7.42
CA ALA A 463 0.25 21.85 8.54
C ALA A 463 0.21 22.90 9.65
N HIS A 464 -0.99 23.16 10.18
CA HIS A 464 -1.24 24.16 11.20
C HIS A 464 -1.65 23.48 12.50
N ALA A 465 -0.87 23.68 13.56
CA ALA A 465 -1.11 23.13 14.88
C ALA A 465 -1.33 24.27 15.89
N THR A 466 -2.18 24.03 16.89
CA THR A 466 -2.36 24.99 18.00
C THR A 466 -1.53 24.53 19.19
N PHE A 467 -0.67 25.41 19.70
CA PHE A 467 0.11 25.20 20.92
C PHE A 467 -0.42 26.10 22.04
N VAL A 468 -0.71 25.55 23.20
CA VAL A 468 -1.32 26.28 24.32
C VAL A 468 -0.42 26.18 25.55
N SER A 469 -0.16 27.31 26.21
CA SER A 469 0.49 27.36 27.52
C SER A 469 -0.35 28.15 28.51
N ASP A 470 -0.59 27.58 29.69
CA ASP A 470 -1.25 28.25 30.82
C ASP A 470 -0.25 28.90 31.79
N GLU A 471 1.06 28.75 31.53
CA GLU A 471 2.14 29.25 32.38
C GLU A 471 3.06 30.23 31.63
N PHE A 472 3.67 31.13 32.40
CA PHE A 472 4.73 32.01 31.93
C PHE A 472 6.05 31.23 31.81
N GLY A 473 6.82 31.48 30.76
CA GLY A 473 8.15 30.92 30.60
C GLY A 473 8.54 30.64 29.15
N GLN A 474 9.75 30.11 28.98
CA GLN A 474 10.22 29.62 27.69
C GLN A 474 9.69 28.22 27.42
N ALA A 475 9.05 28.04 26.28
CA ALA A 475 8.55 26.77 25.78
C ALA A 475 9.25 26.40 24.47
N TRP A 476 9.35 25.11 24.20
CA TRP A 476 9.85 24.57 22.95
C TRP A 476 8.78 23.70 22.30
N ALA A 477 8.66 23.83 20.99
CA ALA A 477 7.83 22.98 20.16
C ALA A 477 8.68 22.38 19.05
N ALA A 478 8.30 21.20 18.57
CA ALA A 478 8.98 20.57 17.44
C ALA A 478 7.97 20.03 16.42
N ALA A 479 8.38 20.04 15.16
CA ALA A 479 7.76 19.31 14.08
C ALA A 479 8.76 18.30 13.53
N ILE A 480 8.26 17.11 13.19
CA ILE A 480 9.05 15.97 12.77
C ILE A 480 8.45 15.46 11.46
N VAL A 481 9.28 15.39 10.44
CA VAL A 481 8.99 14.73 9.16
C VAL A 481 10.17 13.81 8.88
N ASP A 482 9.90 12.54 8.62
CA ASP A 482 10.95 11.55 8.37
C ASP A 482 12.03 11.54 9.45
N ARG A 483 13.27 11.87 9.08
CA ARG A 483 14.42 11.92 9.98
C ARG A 483 14.74 13.34 10.44
N GLU A 484 13.98 14.34 10.00
CA GLU A 484 14.14 15.74 10.36
C GLU A 484 13.38 16.10 11.62
N ILE A 485 14.01 16.89 12.49
CA ILE A 485 13.36 17.48 13.68
C ILE A 485 13.69 18.97 13.72
N VAL A 486 12.71 19.81 13.43
CA VAL A 486 12.84 21.27 13.56
C VAL A 486 12.27 21.70 14.89
N ASN A 487 13.06 22.43 15.68
CA ASN A 487 12.64 22.95 16.97
C ASN A 487 12.38 24.47 16.88
N LEU A 488 11.37 24.93 17.60
CA LEU A 488 10.99 26.33 17.70
C LEU A 488 10.88 26.73 19.17
N ALA A 489 11.54 27.82 19.54
CA ALA A 489 11.43 28.42 20.87
C ALA A 489 10.31 29.48 20.91
N MET A 490 9.56 29.51 22.00
CA MET A 490 8.51 30.50 22.28
C MET A 490 8.71 31.10 23.68
N ASP A 491 8.38 32.38 23.85
CA ASP A 491 8.46 33.09 25.14
C ASP A 491 7.07 33.58 25.61
N PHE A 492 6.49 32.85 26.55
CA PHE A 492 5.23 33.20 27.22
C PHE A 492 5.42 34.24 28.34
N GLY A 493 6.53 34.99 28.32
CA GLY A 493 6.81 36.08 29.23
C GLY A 493 7.21 35.62 30.63
N LYS A 494 7.36 36.59 31.53
CA LYS A 494 7.63 36.36 32.95
C LYS A 494 6.37 36.62 33.75
N ASN A 495 6.13 35.82 34.78
CA ASN A 495 5.01 36.06 35.68
C ASN A 495 5.15 37.46 36.32
N PRO A 496 4.20 38.39 36.09
CA PRO A 496 4.27 39.75 36.64
C PRO A 496 4.08 39.78 38.17
N ASN A 497 3.52 38.71 38.75
CA ASN A 497 3.35 38.53 40.19
C ASN A 497 4.07 37.24 40.65
N PRO A 498 5.42 37.22 40.66
CA PRO A 498 6.13 36.07 41.20
C PRO A 498 5.75 35.93 42.69
N PRO A 499 5.47 34.70 43.19
CA PRO A 499 5.17 34.51 44.60
C PRO A 499 6.31 35.12 45.45
N PRO A 500 5.99 35.88 46.51
CA PRO A 500 7.00 36.58 47.30
C PRO A 500 8.04 35.59 47.84
N SER A 501 9.33 35.87 47.60
CA SER A 501 10.43 35.01 48.00
C SER A 501 10.47 34.84 49.53
N SER A 502 9.93 33.75 50.06
CA SER A 502 10.24 33.29 51.43
C SER A 502 11.58 32.53 51.36
N ARG A 503 12.68 32.84 52.06
CA ARG A 503 12.90 33.48 53.38
C ARG A 503 14.43 33.74 53.56
N PRO A 504 14.90 34.68 54.42
CA PRO A 504 16.28 34.70 54.94
C PRO A 504 16.55 33.56 55.94
N PRO A 505 17.82 33.19 56.25
CA PRO A 505 18.12 32.12 57.20
C PRO A 505 17.75 32.57 58.62
N VAL A 506 16.79 31.90 59.25
CA VAL A 506 16.51 32.06 60.68
C VAL A 506 17.10 30.83 61.40
N PRO A 507 18.13 31.00 62.26
CA PRO A 507 18.63 29.94 63.11
C PRO A 507 17.63 29.62 64.23
N GLY A 508 17.37 28.34 64.45
CA GLY A 508 16.68 27.86 65.65
C GLY A 508 15.16 27.95 65.58
N SER A 509 14.52 26.96 64.96
CA SER A 509 13.14 26.63 65.28
C SER A 509 12.91 25.14 65.09
N ILE A 510 12.57 24.47 66.19
CA ILE A 510 12.19 23.07 66.27
C ILE A 510 10.84 22.93 65.55
N ILE A 511 10.80 22.19 64.44
CA ILE A 511 9.57 21.89 63.70
C ILE A 511 8.95 20.61 64.27
N PRO A 512 7.68 20.62 64.75
CA PRO A 512 6.92 19.40 64.95
C PRO A 512 6.54 18.83 63.58
N ARG A 513 6.80 17.52 63.38
CA ARG A 513 6.42 16.75 62.19
C ARG A 513 4.93 16.94 61.88
N LEU A 514 4.60 17.66 60.81
CA LEU A 514 3.29 17.57 60.17
C LEU A 514 3.19 16.26 59.36
N PRO A 515 1.99 15.68 59.19
CA PRO A 515 1.78 14.47 58.41
C PRO A 515 2.02 14.74 56.92
N ALA A 516 2.53 13.73 56.20
CA ALA A 516 2.80 13.80 54.78
C ALA A 516 1.53 14.17 53.98
N LEU A 517 1.64 15.21 53.14
CA LEU A 517 0.70 15.48 52.07
C LEU A 517 0.76 14.34 51.02
N PRO A 518 -0.37 13.95 50.41
CA PRO A 518 -0.40 12.91 49.41
C PRO A 518 0.29 13.36 48.12
N ALA A 519 1.04 12.44 47.50
CA ALA A 519 1.71 12.65 46.21
C ALA A 519 0.69 12.95 45.08
N PRO A 520 1.08 13.70 44.04
CA PRO A 520 0.20 13.97 42.91
C PRO A 520 -0.14 12.65 42.18
N SER A 521 -1.41 12.24 42.29
CA SER A 521 -2.10 11.39 41.31
C SER A 521 -2.55 12.29 40.16
N ALA A 522 -2.37 11.97 38.89
CA ALA A 522 -2.69 10.69 38.30
C ALA A 522 -1.78 10.41 37.10
N GLY A 523 -1.08 9.27 37.12
CA GLY A 523 -0.76 8.58 35.87
C GLY A 523 -2.04 8.06 35.21
N PRO A 524 -1.98 7.56 33.97
CA PRO A 524 -3.14 7.02 33.28
C PRO A 524 -3.88 6.02 34.18
N SER A 525 -5.20 6.12 34.23
CA SER A 525 -6.01 5.25 35.10
C SER A 525 -5.72 3.78 34.78
N THR A 526 -5.83 2.88 35.77
CA THR A 526 -5.62 1.43 35.59
C THR A 526 -6.45 0.88 34.42
N ALA A 527 -7.63 1.46 34.16
CA ALA A 527 -8.47 1.13 33.01
C ALA A 527 -7.85 1.49 31.67
N VAL A 528 -7.21 2.66 31.54
CA VAL A 528 -6.50 3.09 30.33
C VAL A 528 -5.26 2.22 30.10
N ILE A 529 -4.49 1.92 31.15
CA ILE A 529 -3.34 1.02 31.05
C ILE A 529 -3.77 -0.38 30.60
N GLN A 530 -4.86 -0.91 31.17
CA GLN A 530 -5.37 -2.24 30.84
C GLN A 530 -5.94 -2.30 29.41
N ALA A 531 -6.63 -1.25 28.96
CA ALA A 531 -7.12 -1.14 27.58
C ALA A 531 -5.97 -1.09 26.56
N THR A 532 -4.93 -0.30 26.84
CA THR A 532 -3.73 -0.23 25.98
C THR A 532 -2.95 -1.55 25.99
N LEU A 533 -2.80 -2.19 27.15
CA LEU A 533 -2.13 -3.50 27.25
C LEU A 533 -2.89 -4.57 26.46
N ARG A 534 -4.23 -4.58 26.55
CA ARG A 534 -5.10 -5.49 25.80
C ARG A 534 -5.02 -5.23 24.29
N ALA A 535 -5.10 -3.98 23.84
CA ALA A 535 -4.98 -3.62 22.43
C ALA A 535 -3.61 -4.04 21.83
N THR A 536 -2.52 -3.87 22.60
CA THR A 536 -1.18 -4.30 22.20
C THR A 536 -1.07 -5.83 22.16
N VAL A 537 -1.61 -6.53 23.14
CA VAL A 537 -1.66 -8.01 23.17
C VAL A 537 -2.46 -8.54 21.97
N ASP A 538 -3.61 -7.96 21.65
CA ASP A 538 -4.47 -8.40 20.56
C ASP A 538 -3.86 -8.11 19.18
N ARG A 539 -3.18 -6.97 19.02
CA ARG A 539 -2.40 -6.64 17.82
C ARG A 539 -1.30 -7.67 17.57
N ILE A 540 -0.45 -7.92 18.58
CA ILE A 540 0.63 -8.92 18.48
C ILE A 540 0.05 -10.33 18.28
N ALA A 541 -1.08 -10.65 18.91
CA ALA A 541 -1.76 -11.93 18.71
C ALA A 541 -2.32 -12.09 17.29
N LYS A 542 -2.70 -10.99 16.61
CA LYS A 542 -3.12 -10.98 15.20
C LYS A 542 -1.93 -11.20 14.27
N ASP A 543 -0.81 -10.52 14.51
CA ASP A 543 0.43 -10.67 13.73
C ASP A 543 1.03 -12.08 13.91
N LEU A 544 0.90 -12.68 15.08
CA LEU A 544 1.32 -14.07 15.33
C LEU A 544 0.41 -15.12 14.67
N ARG A 545 -0.80 -14.77 14.21
CA ARG A 545 -1.71 -15.71 13.49
C ARG A 545 -1.35 -15.87 12.02
N THR A 546 -0.66 -14.90 11.42
CA THR A 546 -0.28 -14.90 9.99
C THR A 546 1.05 -15.63 9.73
N LEU A 547 1.84 -15.92 10.78
CA LEU A 547 3.10 -16.68 10.70
C LEU A 547 2.86 -18.17 10.41
N THR A 548 3.24 -18.63 9.22
CA THR A 548 3.23 -20.05 8.83
C THR A 548 4.62 -20.67 9.03
N PHE A 549 4.73 -21.75 9.83
CA PHE A 549 5.99 -22.47 10.08
C PHE A 549 6.47 -23.27 8.85
N ARG A 550 6.83 -22.63 7.74
CA ARG A 550 7.53 -23.29 6.60
C ARG A 550 9.04 -23.01 6.59
N THR A 551 9.52 -22.00 7.28
CA THR A 551 10.91 -21.51 7.20
C THR A 551 11.70 -21.75 8.49
N LEU A 552 12.03 -23.01 8.80
CA LEU A 552 12.98 -23.33 9.89
C LEU A 552 14.12 -24.20 9.35
N ARG A 553 14.98 -23.60 8.52
CA ARG A 553 16.32 -24.13 8.24
C ARG A 553 17.48 -23.16 8.40
N HIS A 554 17.26 -21.86 8.62
CA HIS A 554 18.38 -20.92 8.80
C HIS A 554 18.48 -20.39 10.23
N ARG A 555 19.73 -20.35 10.71
CA ARG A 555 20.15 -19.76 11.98
C ARG A 555 19.96 -18.23 11.90
N GLY A 556 18.79 -17.74 12.28
CA GLY A 556 18.50 -16.32 12.41
C GLY A 556 17.49 -16.13 13.54
N GLY A 557 17.70 -15.13 14.39
CA GLY A 557 16.78 -14.80 15.48
C GLY A 557 15.42 -14.36 14.94
N PHE A 558 14.39 -14.51 15.76
CA PHE A 558 13.06 -13.96 15.48
C PHE A 558 13.10 -12.43 15.66
N ALA A 559 12.54 -11.66 14.72
CA ALA A 559 12.07 -10.32 15.02
C ALA A 559 10.69 -10.46 15.69
N VAL A 560 10.56 -9.94 16.91
CA VAL A 560 9.28 -9.83 17.63
C VAL A 560 8.85 -8.36 17.49
N PRO A 561 7.56 -8.05 17.29
CA PRO A 561 7.08 -6.67 17.18
C PRO A 561 7.48 -5.81 18.39
N THR A 562 7.77 -4.54 18.11
CA THR A 562 8.16 -3.51 19.08
C THR A 562 7.01 -3.24 20.06
N ILE A 563 7.30 -3.32 21.36
CA ILE A 563 6.35 -2.96 22.42
C ILE A 563 6.69 -1.55 22.89
N VAL A 564 5.79 -0.59 22.65
CA VAL A 564 5.88 0.77 23.20
C VAL A 564 5.15 0.81 24.55
N VAL A 565 5.87 1.19 25.60
CA VAL A 565 5.34 1.15 26.97
C VAL A 565 4.70 2.49 27.34
N PRO A 566 3.42 2.53 27.75
CA PRO A 566 2.69 3.79 27.95
C PRO A 566 2.99 4.48 29.30
N ALA A 567 3.71 3.83 30.21
CA ALA A 567 4.05 4.36 31.53
C ALA A 567 5.37 3.78 32.05
N THR A 568 6.07 4.53 32.89
CA THR A 568 7.32 4.12 33.53
C THR A 568 7.08 2.97 34.52
N GLY A 569 7.73 1.82 34.35
CA GLY A 569 7.50 0.65 35.21
C GLY A 569 8.39 -0.54 34.89
N ARG A 570 8.20 -1.66 35.62
CA ARG A 570 8.87 -2.92 35.33
C ARG A 570 7.98 -3.78 34.44
N LEU A 571 8.40 -3.98 33.19
CA LEU A 571 7.69 -4.79 32.21
C LEU A 571 8.22 -6.23 32.24
N VAL A 572 7.30 -7.20 32.27
CA VAL A 572 7.58 -8.63 32.17
C VAL A 572 6.83 -9.20 30.97
N ALA A 573 7.57 -9.72 29.99
CA ALA A 573 7.00 -10.41 28.84
C ALA A 573 7.45 -11.87 28.83
N GLU A 574 6.49 -12.80 28.68
CA GLU A 574 6.76 -14.24 28.62
C GLU A 574 5.96 -14.91 27.48
N LEU A 575 6.67 -15.58 26.57
CA LEU A 575 6.07 -16.40 25.52
C LEU A 575 6.16 -17.88 25.90
N ARG A 576 5.00 -18.53 26.04
CA ARG A 576 4.90 -19.96 26.37
C ARG A 576 4.29 -20.73 25.20
N LEU A 577 4.92 -21.85 24.84
CA LEU A 577 4.30 -22.85 23.96
C LEU A 577 3.77 -24.01 24.79
N LYS A 578 2.56 -24.45 24.49
CA LYS A 578 1.99 -25.65 25.07
C LYS A 578 1.78 -26.69 23.97
N SER A 579 2.51 -27.80 24.07
CA SER A 579 2.31 -28.98 23.22
C SER A 579 2.30 -30.22 24.09
N HIS A 580 1.26 -31.04 23.95
CA HIS A 580 1.14 -32.36 24.62
C HIS A 580 1.30 -32.29 26.15
N GLY A 581 0.57 -31.38 26.80
CA GLY A 581 0.53 -31.25 28.27
C GLY A 581 1.78 -30.66 28.91
N SER A 582 2.86 -30.49 28.15
CA SER A 582 4.12 -29.87 28.60
C SER A 582 4.19 -28.41 28.15
N THR A 583 4.62 -27.53 29.06
CA THR A 583 4.79 -26.10 28.78
C THR A 583 6.27 -25.82 28.59
N VAL A 584 6.67 -25.33 27.42
CA VAL A 584 8.05 -24.93 27.13
C VAL A 584 8.12 -23.41 27.07
N LYS A 585 9.05 -22.82 27.83
CA LYS A 585 9.33 -21.38 27.80
C LYS A 585 10.28 -21.09 26.64
N LEU A 586 9.87 -20.23 25.72
CA LEU A 586 10.69 -19.88 24.54
C LEU A 586 11.53 -18.62 24.77
N ALA A 587 10.98 -17.63 25.45
CA ALA A 587 11.63 -16.36 25.73
C ALA A 587 11.04 -15.71 27.00
N ARG A 588 11.90 -15.03 27.78
CA ARG A 588 11.50 -14.20 28.93
C ARG A 588 12.36 -12.94 28.92
N GLY A 589 11.72 -11.78 28.86
CA GLY A 589 12.35 -10.47 29.01
C GLY A 589 11.84 -9.77 30.27
N THR A 590 12.75 -9.17 31.04
CA THR A 590 12.41 -8.29 32.17
C THR A 590 13.28 -7.05 32.11
N GLY A 591 12.66 -5.87 32.04
CA GLY A 591 13.38 -4.59 31.98
C GLY A 591 12.65 -3.51 32.79
N ILE A 592 13.43 -2.56 33.32
CA ILE A 592 12.90 -1.28 33.79
C ILE A 592 12.84 -0.38 32.56
N VAL A 593 11.66 0.12 32.24
CA VAL A 593 11.39 0.85 31.00
C VAL A 593 10.75 2.20 31.35
N GLN A 594 11.20 3.26 30.69
CA GLN A 594 10.55 4.57 30.76
C GLN A 594 9.38 4.61 29.77
N ALA A 595 8.40 5.48 30.00
CA ALA A 595 7.33 5.70 29.03
C ALA A 595 7.93 6.05 27.65
N GLY A 596 7.47 5.38 26.60
CA GLY A 596 8.00 5.52 25.24
C GLY A 596 9.28 4.71 24.95
N SER A 597 9.79 3.91 25.88
CA SER A 597 10.94 3.02 25.61
C SER A 597 10.54 1.78 24.82
N GLU A 598 11.43 1.34 23.94
CA GLU A 598 11.29 0.09 23.18
C GLU A 598 11.90 -1.10 23.93
N LEU A 599 11.18 -2.22 23.98
CA LEU A 599 11.70 -3.48 24.52
C LEU A 599 11.87 -4.53 23.41
N HIS A 600 13.11 -4.85 23.06
CA HIS A 600 13.42 -5.94 22.13
C HIS A 600 13.46 -7.29 22.87
N LEU A 601 12.62 -8.25 22.43
CA LEU A 601 12.64 -9.62 22.94
C LEU A 601 13.53 -10.50 22.05
N THR A 602 14.73 -10.81 22.52
CA THR A 602 15.61 -11.76 21.82
C THR A 602 15.36 -13.20 22.30
N ALA A 603 14.73 -14.02 21.46
CA ALA A 603 14.68 -15.46 21.72
C ALA A 603 16.03 -16.10 21.34
N LYS A 604 16.85 -16.45 22.33
CA LYS A 604 18.04 -17.29 22.12
C LYS A 604 17.70 -18.75 22.37
N THR A 605 17.73 -19.57 21.33
CA THR A 605 17.83 -21.04 21.50
C THR A 605 19.27 -21.40 21.80
N THR A 606 19.62 -21.46 23.09
CA THR A 606 20.82 -22.14 23.61
C THR A 606 20.32 -23.29 24.49
N ARG A 607 20.79 -24.55 24.44
CA ARG A 607 22.18 -25.03 24.60
C ARG A 607 22.22 -26.59 24.54
N ARG A 608 23.42 -27.18 24.39
CA ARG A 608 23.81 -28.58 24.73
C ARG A 608 23.24 -29.75 23.89
N GLY A 609 23.52 -29.74 22.59
CA GLY A 609 23.98 -30.96 21.90
C GLY A 609 23.00 -32.06 21.48
N ARG A 610 21.71 -32.06 21.85
CA ARG A 610 20.59 -32.86 21.25
C ARG A 610 19.29 -32.46 22.00
N THR A 611 18.14 -32.22 21.36
CA THR A 611 17.14 -33.24 20.98
C THR A 611 16.09 -32.71 19.99
N PHE A 612 15.62 -33.63 19.14
CA PHE A 612 14.48 -33.69 18.24
C PHE A 612 13.22 -32.85 18.57
N MET A 613 12.71 -32.12 17.56
CA MET A 613 11.26 -31.98 17.38
C MET A 613 10.75 -33.21 16.62
N ARG A 614 10.03 -34.12 17.30
CA ARG A 614 9.16 -35.07 16.58
C ARG A 614 8.08 -34.26 15.86
N ARG A 615 7.80 -34.62 14.59
CA ARG A 615 6.69 -34.09 13.76
C ARG A 615 5.44 -33.88 14.62
N ALA A 616 5.05 -32.64 14.86
CA ALA A 616 3.75 -32.32 15.41
C ALA A 616 2.74 -32.36 14.26
N SER A 617 1.90 -33.39 14.20
CA SER A 617 0.82 -33.54 13.22
C SER A 617 -0.47 -32.81 13.63
N ARG A 618 -0.41 -31.91 14.62
CA ARG A 618 -1.56 -31.23 15.23
C ARG A 618 -1.24 -29.77 15.59
N PRO A 619 -2.26 -28.88 15.65
CA PRO A 619 -2.09 -27.46 15.96
C PRO A 619 -1.44 -27.25 17.34
N VAL A 620 -0.54 -26.28 17.43
CA VAL A 620 0.13 -25.86 18.67
C VAL A 620 -0.55 -24.61 19.19
N THR A 621 -0.74 -24.52 20.51
CA THR A 621 -1.28 -23.32 21.15
C THR A 621 -0.13 -22.53 21.77
N ALA A 622 0.03 -21.29 21.34
CA ALA A 622 0.93 -20.32 21.96
C ALA A 622 0.12 -19.40 22.89
N THR A 623 0.73 -18.96 23.97
CA THR A 623 0.12 -17.95 24.86
C THR A 623 1.16 -16.91 25.18
N LEU A 624 0.85 -15.66 24.84
CA LEU A 624 1.65 -14.49 25.18
C LEU A 624 1.14 -13.93 26.50
N PHE A 625 2.04 -13.69 27.44
CA PHE A 625 1.77 -13.04 28.72
C PHE A 625 2.52 -11.71 28.76
N LEU A 626 1.80 -10.62 29.04
CA LEU A 626 2.37 -9.31 29.32
C LEU A 626 1.92 -8.85 30.72
N GLY A 627 2.88 -8.42 31.53
CA GLY A 627 2.63 -7.87 32.87
C GLY A 627 3.42 -6.59 33.11
N LEU A 628 2.77 -5.58 33.68
CA LEU A 628 3.38 -4.31 34.06
C LEU A 628 3.24 -4.10 35.57
N GLU A 629 4.37 -3.89 36.25
CA GLU A 629 4.43 -3.58 37.68
C GLU A 629 4.77 -2.09 37.85
N MET A 630 3.83 -1.33 38.44
CA MET A 630 3.91 0.12 38.59
C MET A 630 4.65 0.50 39.89
N ALA A 631 5.24 1.71 39.92
CA ALA A 631 5.79 2.29 41.15
C ALA A 631 4.65 2.52 42.16
N GLY A 632 4.51 1.60 43.12
CA GLY A 632 3.37 1.52 44.04
C GLY A 632 2.87 0.10 44.34
N GLY A 633 3.39 -0.92 43.64
CA GLY A 633 3.09 -2.33 43.93
C GLY A 633 1.81 -2.87 43.29
N THR A 634 1.15 -2.09 42.42
CA THR A 634 0.01 -2.55 41.62
C THR A 634 0.52 -3.22 40.34
N THR A 635 0.08 -4.47 40.11
CA THR A 635 0.48 -5.28 38.95
C THR A 635 -0.72 -5.54 38.06
N VAL A 636 -0.62 -5.25 36.76
CA VAL A 636 -1.66 -5.53 35.76
C VAL A 636 -1.15 -6.59 34.80
N HIS A 637 -1.98 -7.60 34.51
CA HIS A 637 -1.66 -8.72 33.62
C HIS A 637 -2.70 -8.85 32.51
N GLU A 638 -2.25 -9.07 31.28
CA GLU A 638 -3.11 -9.49 30.16
C GLU A 638 -2.46 -10.67 29.42
N SER A 639 -3.31 -11.56 28.89
CA SER A 639 -2.86 -12.73 28.12
C SER A 639 -3.84 -13.04 27.01
N SER A 640 -3.33 -13.40 25.84
CA SER A 640 -4.18 -13.81 24.71
C SER A 640 -3.71 -15.14 24.11
N PRO A 641 -4.61 -16.12 23.93
CA PRO A 641 -4.27 -17.40 23.32
C PRO A 641 -4.21 -17.27 21.79
N VAL A 642 -3.16 -17.84 21.19
CA VAL A 642 -2.97 -17.89 19.74
C VAL A 642 -2.93 -19.35 19.29
N ARG A 643 -3.84 -19.72 18.39
CA ARG A 643 -3.86 -21.05 17.74
C ARG A 643 -3.10 -20.96 16.42
N MET A 644 -1.99 -21.68 16.33
CA MET A 644 -1.19 -21.74 15.11
C MET A 644 -1.42 -23.08 14.40
N ARG A 645 -1.69 -23.04 13.08
CA ARG A 645 -1.81 -24.24 12.24
C ARG A 645 -0.43 -24.64 11.71
N ALA A 646 -0.05 -25.89 11.93
CA ALA A 646 1.13 -26.47 11.28
C ALA A 646 0.72 -26.97 9.89
N ALA A 647 1.43 -26.55 8.83
CA ALA A 647 1.21 -27.05 7.48
C ALA A 647 1.70 -28.51 7.37
N ALA A 648 0.88 -29.39 6.80
CA ALA A 648 1.28 -30.77 6.53
C ALA A 648 2.25 -30.82 5.34
N SER A 649 3.41 -31.45 5.52
CA SER A 649 4.37 -31.72 4.43
C SER A 649 3.88 -32.88 3.55
N PRO A 650 4.05 -32.84 2.22
CA PRO A 650 3.74 -33.98 1.35
C PRO A 650 4.62 -35.19 1.72
N ARG A 651 4.03 -36.39 1.65
CA ARG A 651 4.77 -37.66 1.78
C ARG A 651 5.71 -37.81 0.58
N ARG A 652 7.03 -37.84 0.80
CA ARG A 652 7.96 -38.41 -0.19
C ARG A 652 7.69 -39.92 -0.26
N GLY A 653 7.34 -40.41 -1.45
CA GLY A 653 7.29 -41.83 -1.76
C GLY A 653 8.69 -42.47 -1.68
N PRO A 654 8.78 -43.81 -1.54
CA PRO A 654 10.05 -44.49 -1.40
C PRO A 654 10.81 -44.48 -2.74
N HIS A 655 12.07 -44.07 -2.71
CA HIS A 655 13.01 -44.29 -3.80
C HIS A 655 13.29 -45.80 -3.93
N ALA A 656 13.01 -46.37 -5.09
CA ALA A 656 13.62 -47.61 -5.55
C ALA A 656 14.96 -47.28 -6.22
N GLY A 657 15.93 -48.19 -6.03
CA GLY A 657 17.30 -48.08 -6.54
C GLY A 657 17.46 -48.35 -8.03
#